data_AF-A0A074RYS2-F1
#
_entry.id   AF-A0A074RYS2-F1
#
_cell.length_a   1.000
_cell.length_b   1.000
_cell.length_c   1.000
_cell.angle_alpha   90.00
_cell.angle_beta   90.00
_cell.angle_gamma   90.00
#
_symmetry.space_group_name_H-M   'P 1'
#
loop_
_entity.id
_entity.type
_entity.pdbx_description
1 polymer ?
#
loop_
_entity_poly.entity_id
_entity_poly.type
_entity_poly.pdbx_seq_one_letter_code
_entity_poly.pdbx_strand_id
1 'polypeptide(L)'
;MSSYLVAFANGHFEFLESSYTSPLSGKTRPLRIYATKDIIHQTQFALDVKAKVIPIYEKMFDIEYPLPKLDTLVAHDFDMGAMENWGLITGRTSAFLYDEKTSDLLAKKRVATIQAHECSHMWFGDIVTMNWWTSLWLKEGFATIVGEVVAINQIFPEWHVDCDFTTNDLEEALESDAKRSSHPVDVDCPDAKQINQIFDALSYSKAGSVLRMLSEYVGQETFLKGVSIYLKNHLYGNSDPQDLWNGISLAAGVDVGKMINDWLVKIGFPILTVTETADGIHIRQDRFLSTGDVTDEENQTIWQVPLALLSTTSDGKSSTDHTVVLSEREGDFKLDTSKPWKINAKRVSVFRTAYTPERLSKLGEEAARLGSAFALEDRVELISDAMTLARAGYGKTSGGLDLISHLRDETEYLVWKTISSELNLLESVWWEQPQEITDALRDFQRYLLAPLVKKLGYEYKDSESSDVHELRTIAITQSAICGNESVIRELRTRFDHFRATGDESNIPADLRRIVYHIAVQHGGEQEYQTVQKIAENPNSPTSKIAAMLAMTQTQDKGLIEKTLAYIETDVKNQDVEYYFNGFSCNYAARRRAAEFFQQNYHKFVERFEGNFSFRYIVPGIFDSFSTNKDAQEIEEFFRDKDVSKFNMAYAQASISCFLLTATHLVFIIDARNYPRECQMA
;
A
#
# COMPACT_ATOMS: atom_id res chain seq x y z
N MET A 1 -5.15 -28.37 14.56
CA MET A 1 -5.07 -26.91 14.48
C MET A 1 -4.20 -26.38 15.61
N SER A 2 -3.52 -25.28 15.34
CA SER A 2 -2.65 -24.59 16.30
C SER A 2 -3.45 -23.84 17.37
N SER A 3 -2.86 -23.59 18.55
CA SER A 3 -3.56 -22.96 19.68
C SER A 3 -4.00 -21.52 19.42
N TYR A 4 -3.30 -20.78 18.56
CA TYR A 4 -3.62 -19.38 18.23
C TYR A 4 -4.94 -19.24 17.44
N LEU A 5 -5.46 -20.34 16.87
CA LEU A 5 -6.71 -20.39 16.12
C LEU A 5 -7.94 -20.70 16.99
N VAL A 6 -7.75 -20.98 18.29
CA VAL A 6 -8.89 -21.18 19.20
C VAL A 6 -9.62 -19.86 19.37
N ALA A 7 -10.91 -19.83 19.01
CA ALA A 7 -11.78 -18.67 19.23
C ALA A 7 -13.14 -19.08 19.78
N PHE A 8 -13.69 -18.21 20.63
CA PHE A 8 -15.07 -18.27 21.09
C PHE A 8 -15.58 -16.84 21.29
N ALA A 9 -16.88 -16.65 21.12
CA ALA A 9 -17.54 -15.37 21.33
C ALA A 9 -18.85 -15.57 22.09
N ASN A 10 -19.19 -14.61 22.95
CA ASN A 10 -20.44 -14.60 23.69
C ASN A 10 -21.01 -13.19 23.66
N GLY A 11 -22.26 -13.06 23.21
CA GLY A 11 -22.92 -11.77 23.06
C GLY A 11 -24.26 -11.89 22.36
N HIS A 12 -24.99 -10.77 22.32
CA HIS A 12 -26.27 -10.66 21.62
C HIS A 12 -26.03 -10.35 20.13
N PHE A 13 -25.64 -11.37 19.38
CA PHE A 13 -25.39 -11.24 17.94
C PHE A 13 -26.60 -11.68 17.12
N GLU A 14 -26.83 -10.98 16.01
CA GLU A 14 -27.64 -11.46 14.89
C GLU A 14 -26.69 -11.98 13.80
N PHE A 15 -27.21 -12.73 12.83
CA PHE A 15 -26.39 -13.20 11.71
C PHE A 15 -27.14 -13.15 10.38
N LEU A 16 -26.40 -12.88 9.32
CA LEU A 16 -26.79 -13.19 7.95
C LEU A 16 -26.20 -14.54 7.56
N GLU A 17 -26.94 -15.32 6.77
CA GLU A 17 -26.53 -16.65 6.32
C GLU A 17 -26.64 -16.76 4.79
N SER A 18 -25.62 -17.37 4.21
CA SER A 18 -25.60 -17.89 2.84
C SER A 18 -25.04 -19.32 2.90
N SER A 19 -24.78 -19.92 1.74
CA SER A 19 -24.11 -21.20 1.67
C SER A 19 -23.31 -21.30 0.37
N TYR A 20 -22.38 -22.24 0.33
CA TYR A 20 -21.74 -22.66 -0.90
C TYR A 20 -21.85 -24.18 -1.04
N THR A 21 -21.86 -24.67 -2.28
CA THR A 21 -21.77 -26.09 -2.58
C THR A 21 -20.35 -26.39 -3.04
N SER A 22 -19.68 -27.32 -2.35
CA SER A 22 -18.32 -27.73 -2.69
C SER A 22 -18.26 -28.21 -4.14
N PRO A 23 -17.42 -27.59 -4.99
CA PRO A 23 -17.20 -28.07 -6.35
C PRO A 23 -16.49 -29.44 -6.41
N LEU A 24 -15.90 -29.90 -5.31
CA LEU A 24 -15.20 -31.19 -5.24
C LEU A 24 -16.13 -32.32 -4.79
N SER A 25 -16.93 -32.10 -3.74
CA SER A 25 -17.75 -33.15 -3.13
C SER A 25 -19.26 -33.01 -3.34
N GLY A 26 -19.74 -31.84 -3.78
CA GLY A 26 -21.16 -31.51 -3.84
C GLY A 26 -21.81 -31.25 -2.48
N LYS A 27 -21.06 -31.24 -1.37
CA LYS A 27 -21.60 -30.90 -0.04
C LYS A 27 -21.88 -29.41 0.07
N THR A 28 -23.06 -29.05 0.57
CA THR A 28 -23.42 -27.66 0.89
C THR A 28 -23.06 -27.34 2.33
N ARG A 29 -22.38 -26.21 2.57
CA ARG A 29 -22.02 -25.72 3.90
C ARG A 29 -22.54 -24.31 4.13
N PRO A 30 -23.09 -24.00 5.31
CA PRO A 30 -23.49 -22.65 5.67
C PRO A 30 -22.28 -21.74 5.86
N LEU A 31 -22.46 -20.49 5.43
CA LEU A 31 -21.55 -19.38 5.61
C LEU A 31 -22.31 -18.29 6.36
N ARG A 32 -21.75 -17.77 7.45
CA ARG A 32 -22.42 -16.75 8.26
C ARG A 32 -21.53 -15.55 8.52
N ILE A 33 -22.16 -14.40 8.73
CA ILE A 33 -21.53 -13.25 9.37
C ILE A 33 -22.39 -12.84 10.56
N TYR A 34 -21.77 -12.77 11.73
CA TYR A 34 -22.32 -12.35 13.00
C TYR A 34 -21.91 -10.91 13.29
N ALA A 35 -22.85 -10.11 13.79
CA ALA A 35 -22.60 -8.76 14.28
C ALA A 35 -23.69 -8.36 15.28
N THR A 36 -23.57 -7.19 15.90
CA THR A 36 -24.69 -6.63 16.68
C THR A 36 -25.81 -6.17 15.75
N LYS A 37 -27.04 -6.16 16.28
CA LYS A 37 -28.28 -5.87 15.54
C LYS A 37 -28.25 -4.55 14.75
N ASP A 38 -27.57 -3.54 15.28
CA ASP A 38 -27.45 -2.21 14.69
C ASP A 38 -26.60 -2.18 13.41
N ILE A 39 -25.65 -3.10 13.24
CA ILE A 39 -24.70 -3.10 12.10
C ILE A 39 -24.80 -4.33 11.18
N ILE A 40 -25.57 -5.36 11.57
CA ILE A 40 -25.64 -6.62 10.81
C ILE A 40 -26.06 -6.43 9.34
N HIS A 41 -26.91 -5.44 9.05
CA HIS A 41 -27.36 -5.12 7.69
C HIS A 41 -26.23 -4.68 6.75
N GLN A 42 -25.10 -4.19 7.29
CA GLN A 42 -23.93 -3.75 6.51
C GLN A 42 -22.96 -4.91 6.20
N THR A 43 -23.26 -6.15 6.61
CA THR A 43 -22.35 -7.30 6.43
C THR A 43 -22.65 -8.13 5.17
N GLN A 44 -23.70 -7.79 4.41
CA GLN A 44 -24.15 -8.59 3.26
C GLN A 44 -23.06 -8.73 2.19
N PHE A 45 -22.35 -7.64 1.88
CA PHE A 45 -21.30 -7.68 0.86
C PHE A 45 -20.13 -8.60 1.25
N ALA A 46 -19.71 -8.60 2.51
CA ALA A 46 -18.70 -9.53 3.01
C ALA A 46 -19.20 -10.99 2.91
N LEU A 47 -20.46 -11.26 3.22
CA LEU A 47 -21.05 -12.59 3.07
C LEU A 47 -21.07 -13.05 1.61
N ASP A 48 -21.37 -12.14 0.68
CA ASP A 48 -21.38 -12.42 -0.76
C ASP A 48 -19.96 -12.72 -1.29
N VAL A 49 -18.95 -11.96 -0.84
CA VAL A 49 -17.54 -12.21 -1.19
C VAL A 49 -17.12 -13.58 -0.67
N LYS A 50 -17.38 -13.88 0.61
CA LYS A 50 -17.10 -15.18 1.23
C LYS A 50 -17.70 -16.34 0.41
N ALA A 51 -18.96 -16.21 -0.01
CA ALA A 51 -19.65 -17.22 -0.81
C ALA A 51 -19.04 -17.43 -2.20
N LYS A 52 -18.42 -16.40 -2.78
CA LYS A 52 -17.72 -16.49 -4.08
C LYS A 52 -16.32 -17.11 -3.95
N VAL A 53 -15.54 -16.72 -2.94
CA VAL A 53 -14.11 -17.10 -2.86
C VAL A 53 -13.88 -18.52 -2.35
N ILE A 54 -14.71 -19.04 -1.43
CA ILE A 54 -14.53 -20.40 -0.91
C ILE A 54 -14.53 -21.49 -1.99
N PRO A 55 -15.50 -21.54 -2.94
CA PRO A 55 -15.44 -22.52 -4.02
C PRO A 55 -14.30 -22.27 -5.01
N ILE A 56 -13.78 -21.05 -5.12
CA ILE A 56 -12.59 -20.74 -5.92
C ILE A 56 -11.36 -21.41 -5.28
N TYR A 57 -11.16 -21.23 -3.97
CA TYR A 57 -10.05 -21.87 -3.25
C TYR A 57 -10.11 -23.39 -3.26
N GLU A 58 -11.29 -23.99 -3.09
CA GLU A 58 -11.43 -25.45 -3.19
C GLU A 58 -10.99 -25.99 -4.55
N LYS A 59 -11.36 -25.32 -5.66
CA LYS A 59 -10.92 -25.70 -7.01
C LYS A 59 -9.44 -25.45 -7.21
N MET A 60 -8.95 -24.30 -6.76
CA MET A 60 -7.57 -23.85 -6.95
C MET A 60 -6.57 -24.80 -6.30
N PHE A 61 -6.87 -25.24 -5.07
CA PHE A 61 -5.98 -26.11 -4.31
C PHE A 61 -6.36 -27.58 -4.41
N ASP A 62 -7.51 -27.91 -4.99
CA ASP A 62 -8.08 -29.25 -5.03
C ASP A 62 -8.09 -29.89 -3.62
N ILE A 63 -8.50 -29.07 -2.65
CA ILE A 63 -8.64 -29.40 -1.22
C ILE A 63 -9.95 -28.78 -0.75
N GLU A 64 -10.86 -29.63 -0.29
CA GLU A 64 -12.15 -29.21 0.24
C GLU A 64 -12.00 -28.55 1.63
N TYR A 65 -12.78 -27.49 1.90
CA TYR A 65 -12.82 -26.91 3.24
C TYR A 65 -13.41 -27.92 4.25
N PRO A 66 -12.70 -28.24 5.36
CA PRO A 66 -13.00 -29.45 6.12
C PRO A 66 -14.12 -29.29 7.15
N LEU A 67 -14.40 -28.07 7.62
CA LEU A 67 -15.35 -27.85 8.70
C LEU A 67 -16.80 -27.77 8.18
N PRO A 68 -17.81 -28.02 9.03
CA PRO A 68 -19.21 -28.02 8.59
C PRO A 68 -19.78 -26.61 8.34
N LYS A 69 -19.06 -25.54 8.69
CA LYS A 69 -19.49 -24.13 8.61
C LYS A 69 -18.28 -23.19 8.56
N LEU A 70 -18.47 -21.96 8.07
CA LEU A 70 -17.50 -20.88 8.22
C LEU A 70 -18.21 -19.57 8.61
N ASP A 71 -17.94 -19.13 9.84
CA ASP A 71 -18.50 -17.89 10.39
C ASP A 71 -17.48 -16.75 10.31
N THR A 72 -17.96 -15.51 10.21
CA THR A 72 -17.19 -14.28 10.53
C THR A 72 -17.91 -13.57 11.67
N LEU A 73 -17.21 -12.98 12.64
CA LEU A 73 -17.76 -12.14 13.69
C LEU A 73 -17.16 -10.72 13.57
N VAL A 74 -18.03 -9.73 13.42
CA VAL A 74 -17.64 -8.32 13.39
C VAL A 74 -17.70 -7.73 14.80
N ALA A 75 -16.55 -7.30 15.30
CA ALA A 75 -16.37 -6.68 16.60
C ALA A 75 -16.30 -5.14 16.51
N HIS A 76 -16.86 -4.45 17.51
CA HIS A 76 -16.82 -2.98 17.63
C HIS A 76 -15.45 -2.44 18.06
N ASP A 77 -14.66 -3.28 18.72
CA ASP A 77 -13.33 -2.98 19.21
C ASP A 77 -12.43 -4.17 18.89
N PHE A 78 -11.40 -3.93 18.08
CA PHE A 78 -10.48 -4.96 17.63
C PHE A 78 -9.18 -4.30 17.17
N ASP A 79 -8.04 -4.76 17.72
CA ASP A 79 -6.73 -4.10 17.54
C ASP A 79 -6.23 -4.14 16.09
N MET A 80 -6.51 -5.22 15.36
CA MET A 80 -6.02 -5.46 14.00
C MET A 80 -7.13 -5.30 12.95
N GLY A 81 -6.85 -5.66 11.70
CA GLY A 81 -7.89 -5.72 10.64
C GLY A 81 -8.88 -6.86 10.90
N ALA A 82 -8.35 -8.08 10.90
CA ALA A 82 -9.09 -9.31 11.12
C ALA A 82 -8.15 -10.41 11.66
N MET A 83 -8.71 -11.60 11.90
CA MET A 83 -8.01 -12.79 12.37
C MET A 83 -8.75 -14.04 11.88
N GLU A 84 -8.02 -15.03 11.39
CA GLU A 84 -8.56 -16.16 10.62
C GLU A 84 -9.02 -17.34 11.47
N ASN A 85 -9.43 -17.14 12.72
CA ASN A 85 -9.62 -18.27 13.64
C ASN A 85 -10.48 -19.38 13.00
N TRP A 86 -10.01 -20.62 13.01
CA TRP A 86 -10.52 -21.64 12.09
C TRP A 86 -12.01 -21.94 12.29
N GLY A 87 -12.81 -21.53 11.31
CA GLY A 87 -14.27 -21.62 11.32
C GLY A 87 -15.00 -20.46 11.99
N LEU A 88 -14.32 -19.51 12.63
CA LEU A 88 -14.85 -18.26 13.19
C LEU A 88 -13.87 -17.10 12.95
N ILE A 89 -13.82 -16.59 11.73
CA ILE A 89 -13.04 -15.38 11.40
C ILE A 89 -13.52 -14.23 12.30
N THR A 90 -12.64 -13.38 12.80
CA THR A 90 -13.01 -12.20 13.61
C THR A 90 -12.39 -10.93 13.05
N GLY A 91 -12.97 -9.76 13.29
CA GLY A 91 -12.33 -8.49 12.93
C GLY A 91 -13.19 -7.26 13.12
N ARG A 92 -12.62 -6.08 12.85
CA ARG A 92 -13.27 -4.78 13.13
C ARG A 92 -14.35 -4.40 12.13
N THR A 93 -15.16 -3.41 12.50
CA THR A 93 -16.21 -2.83 11.64
C THR A 93 -15.67 -2.31 10.31
N SER A 94 -14.48 -1.70 10.27
CA SER A 94 -13.89 -1.20 9.01
C SER A 94 -13.45 -2.31 8.04
N ALA A 95 -13.31 -3.55 8.53
CA ALA A 95 -12.89 -4.71 7.73
C ALA A 95 -14.06 -5.45 7.06
N PHE A 96 -15.26 -5.42 7.66
CA PHE A 96 -16.38 -6.25 7.21
C PHE A 96 -17.70 -5.50 6.97
N LEU A 97 -17.81 -4.23 7.36
CA LEU A 97 -19.02 -3.44 7.09
C LEU A 97 -18.89 -2.66 5.78
N TYR A 98 -19.89 -2.83 4.92
CA TYR A 98 -20.08 -2.07 3.70
C TYR A 98 -21.57 -1.76 3.53
N ASP A 99 -21.88 -0.48 3.38
CA ASP A 99 -23.21 0.01 3.06
C ASP A 99 -23.16 0.74 1.72
N GLU A 100 -23.95 0.27 0.75
CA GLU A 100 -23.93 0.75 -0.64
C GLU A 100 -24.28 2.24 -0.78
N LYS A 101 -25.00 2.83 0.18
CA LYS A 101 -25.42 4.24 0.12
C LYS A 101 -24.42 5.17 0.75
N THR A 102 -23.68 4.70 1.75
CA THR A 102 -22.85 5.56 2.62
C THR A 102 -21.37 5.24 2.54
N SER A 103 -20.97 4.04 2.11
CA SER A 103 -19.57 3.64 1.98
C SER A 103 -18.99 4.04 0.63
N ASP A 104 -17.71 4.38 0.61
CA ASP A 104 -16.96 4.69 -0.61
C ASP A 104 -16.49 3.40 -1.31
N LEU A 105 -16.05 3.53 -2.56
CA LEU A 105 -15.53 2.40 -3.33
C LEU A 105 -14.27 1.78 -2.68
N LEU A 106 -13.45 2.58 -2.01
CA LEU A 106 -12.27 2.10 -1.29
C LEU A 106 -12.65 1.13 -0.16
N ALA A 107 -13.73 1.42 0.58
CA ALA A 107 -14.25 0.49 1.58
C ALA A 107 -14.80 -0.78 0.95
N LYS A 108 -15.45 -0.71 -0.22
CA LYS A 108 -15.88 -1.91 -0.96
C LYS A 108 -14.69 -2.81 -1.30
N LYS A 109 -13.63 -2.23 -1.89
CA LYS A 109 -12.39 -2.97 -2.22
C LYS A 109 -11.76 -3.56 -0.98
N ARG A 110 -11.64 -2.79 0.11
CA ARG A 110 -11.08 -3.24 1.39
C ARG A 110 -11.85 -4.42 1.99
N VAL A 111 -13.18 -4.33 2.06
CA VAL A 111 -14.02 -5.42 2.61
C VAL A 111 -13.90 -6.68 1.79
N ALA A 112 -13.89 -6.57 0.45
CA ALA A 112 -13.69 -7.72 -0.42
C ALA A 112 -12.32 -8.37 -0.21
N THR A 113 -11.27 -7.54 -0.18
CA THR A 113 -9.87 -7.97 -0.04
C THR A 113 -9.65 -8.68 1.29
N ILE A 114 -10.01 -8.05 2.42
CA ILE A 114 -9.85 -8.65 3.75
C ILE A 114 -10.68 -9.93 3.86
N GLN A 115 -11.94 -9.94 3.41
CA GLN A 115 -12.74 -11.16 3.49
C GLN A 115 -12.17 -12.30 2.65
N ALA A 116 -11.53 -12.01 1.51
CA ALA A 116 -10.85 -13.00 0.69
C ALA A 116 -9.55 -13.49 1.35
N HIS A 117 -8.75 -12.58 1.92
CA HIS A 117 -7.53 -12.87 2.70
C HIS A 117 -7.82 -13.85 3.84
N GLU A 118 -8.77 -13.50 4.72
CA GLU A 118 -9.14 -14.34 5.87
C GLU A 118 -9.72 -15.70 5.44
N CYS A 119 -10.45 -15.75 4.31
CA CYS A 119 -10.93 -17.03 3.79
C CYS A 119 -9.82 -17.89 3.18
N SER A 120 -8.76 -17.29 2.65
CA SER A 120 -7.62 -18.03 2.10
C SER A 120 -6.78 -18.70 3.21
N HIS A 121 -6.76 -18.09 4.40
CA HIS A 121 -6.08 -18.66 5.57
C HIS A 121 -6.62 -20.01 6.03
N MET A 122 -7.86 -20.34 5.65
CA MET A 122 -8.43 -21.68 5.85
C MET A 122 -7.56 -22.78 5.22
N TRP A 123 -6.73 -22.45 4.22
CA TRP A 123 -5.69 -23.32 3.66
C TRP A 123 -4.29 -22.95 4.17
N PHE A 124 -3.94 -21.66 4.14
CA PHE A 124 -2.62 -21.15 4.54
C PHE A 124 -2.62 -20.60 5.97
N GLY A 125 -2.13 -21.38 6.93
CA GLY A 125 -2.19 -21.05 8.36
C GLY A 125 -3.02 -22.08 9.13
N ASP A 126 -4.18 -22.47 8.60
CA ASP A 126 -5.11 -23.36 9.31
C ASP A 126 -4.93 -24.85 8.96
N ILE A 127 -5.12 -25.22 7.69
CA ILE A 127 -4.88 -26.60 7.23
C ILE A 127 -3.40 -26.92 7.26
N VAL A 128 -2.55 -26.03 6.75
CA VAL A 128 -1.09 -26.14 6.86
C VAL A 128 -0.58 -24.92 7.60
N THR A 129 -0.02 -25.12 8.78
CA THR A 129 0.57 -24.05 9.58
C THR A 129 2.09 -24.05 9.39
N MET A 130 2.75 -22.89 9.38
CA MET A 130 4.21 -22.85 9.48
C MET A 130 4.69 -23.59 10.74
N ASN A 131 5.88 -24.19 10.69
CA ASN A 131 6.47 -24.89 11.82
C ASN A 131 6.83 -23.94 12.98
N TRP A 132 7.32 -22.74 12.64
CA TRP A 132 7.61 -21.68 13.59
C TRP A 132 7.37 -20.30 12.97
N TRP A 133 7.24 -19.28 13.82
CA TRP A 133 6.98 -17.88 13.43
C TRP A 133 8.06 -17.27 12.53
N THR A 134 9.25 -17.87 12.50
CA THR A 134 10.32 -17.51 11.56
C THR A 134 9.87 -17.53 10.10
N SER A 135 8.95 -18.44 9.76
CA SER A 135 8.36 -18.53 8.42
C SER A 135 6.90 -18.08 8.42
N LEU A 136 6.54 -17.06 9.22
CA LEU A 136 5.20 -16.44 9.23
C LEU A 136 4.71 -16.08 7.83
N TRP A 137 5.62 -15.65 6.96
CA TRP A 137 5.33 -15.30 5.57
C TRP A 137 4.68 -16.44 4.74
N LEU A 138 4.87 -17.72 5.12
CA LEU A 138 4.19 -18.86 4.48
C LEU A 138 2.67 -18.79 4.60
N LYS A 139 2.20 -18.13 5.66
CA LYS A 139 0.79 -17.86 5.91
C LYS A 139 0.39 -16.53 5.28
N GLU A 140 1.04 -15.45 5.68
CA GLU A 140 0.63 -14.09 5.32
C GLU A 140 0.89 -13.76 3.85
N GLY A 141 2.10 -14.00 3.32
CA GLY A 141 2.42 -13.73 1.92
C GLY A 141 1.59 -14.55 0.93
N PHE A 142 1.18 -15.77 1.32
CA PHE A 142 0.26 -16.57 0.51
C PHE A 142 -1.16 -16.03 0.56
N ALA A 143 -1.66 -15.66 1.73
CA ALA A 143 -2.98 -15.08 1.85
C ALA A 143 -3.09 -13.76 1.08
N THR A 144 -2.03 -12.95 1.08
CA THR A 144 -1.92 -11.76 0.23
C THR A 144 -2.03 -12.11 -1.26
N ILE A 145 -1.20 -13.02 -1.81
CA ILE A 145 -1.26 -13.30 -3.25
C ILE A 145 -2.52 -14.06 -3.67
N VAL A 146 -2.86 -15.13 -2.97
CA VAL A 146 -4.02 -15.94 -3.33
C VAL A 146 -5.31 -15.20 -3.04
N GLY A 147 -5.40 -14.60 -1.86
CA GLY A 147 -6.62 -13.98 -1.35
C GLY A 147 -6.86 -12.61 -1.93
N GLU A 148 -5.86 -11.74 -1.90
CA GLU A 148 -6.01 -10.34 -2.28
C GLU A 148 -5.80 -10.10 -3.78
N VAL A 149 -5.02 -10.94 -4.46
CA VAL A 149 -4.76 -10.81 -5.90
C VAL A 149 -5.53 -11.83 -6.72
N VAL A 150 -5.21 -13.12 -6.62
CA VAL A 150 -5.73 -14.15 -7.54
C VAL A 150 -7.24 -14.31 -7.42
N ALA A 151 -7.78 -14.39 -6.20
CA ALA A 151 -9.22 -14.56 -6.00
C ALA A 151 -9.99 -13.28 -6.34
N ILE A 152 -9.53 -12.11 -5.92
CA ILE A 152 -10.18 -10.83 -6.22
C ILE A 152 -10.21 -10.59 -7.73
N ASN A 153 -9.11 -10.82 -8.45
CA ASN A 153 -9.08 -10.64 -9.91
C ASN A 153 -10.09 -11.55 -10.64
N GLN A 154 -10.41 -12.73 -10.10
CA GLN A 154 -11.46 -13.60 -10.66
C GLN A 154 -12.88 -13.10 -10.40
N ILE A 155 -13.13 -12.42 -9.27
CA ILE A 155 -14.47 -11.97 -8.89
C ILE A 155 -14.76 -10.51 -9.24
N PHE A 156 -13.72 -9.69 -9.39
CA PHE A 156 -13.74 -8.25 -9.73
C PHE A 156 -12.58 -7.90 -10.68
N PRO A 157 -12.54 -8.48 -11.90
CA PRO A 157 -11.47 -8.20 -12.87
C PRO A 157 -11.37 -6.72 -13.27
N GLU A 158 -12.46 -5.96 -13.12
CA GLU A 158 -12.52 -4.52 -13.38
C GLU A 158 -11.74 -3.65 -12.39
N TRP A 159 -11.15 -4.22 -11.34
CA TRP A 159 -10.35 -3.47 -10.36
C TRP A 159 -8.86 -3.42 -10.68
N HIS A 160 -8.41 -4.05 -11.76
CA HIS A 160 -6.99 -4.07 -12.17
C HIS A 160 -6.05 -4.47 -11.02
N VAL A 161 -6.45 -5.51 -10.28
CA VAL A 161 -5.86 -5.91 -8.99
C VAL A 161 -4.36 -6.17 -9.08
N ASP A 162 -3.89 -6.76 -10.18
CA ASP A 162 -2.46 -6.99 -10.40
C ASP A 162 -1.66 -5.67 -10.40
N CYS A 163 -2.19 -4.64 -11.06
CA CYS A 163 -1.54 -3.33 -11.07
C CYS A 163 -1.69 -2.62 -9.72
N ASP A 164 -2.85 -2.69 -9.06
CA ASP A 164 -3.06 -2.09 -7.75
C ASP A 164 -2.13 -2.72 -6.70
N PHE A 165 -1.95 -4.03 -6.72
CA PHE A 165 -0.95 -4.75 -5.89
C PHE A 165 0.46 -4.21 -6.11
N THR A 166 0.88 -4.02 -7.37
CA THR A 166 2.22 -3.47 -7.62
C THR A 166 2.36 -1.99 -7.22
N THR A 167 1.25 -1.26 -7.09
CA THR A 167 1.24 0.16 -6.70
C THR A 167 1.23 0.31 -5.18
N ASN A 168 0.71 -0.67 -4.45
CA ASN A 168 0.58 -0.65 -2.99
C ASN A 168 1.60 -1.59 -2.35
N ASP A 169 1.35 -2.89 -2.36
CA ASP A 169 2.14 -3.91 -1.67
C ASP A 169 3.59 -3.96 -2.13
N LEU A 170 3.84 -4.04 -3.44
CA LEU A 170 5.22 -4.07 -3.93
C LEU A 170 5.96 -2.78 -3.55
N GLU A 171 5.29 -1.63 -3.62
CA GLU A 171 5.89 -0.35 -3.24
C GLU A 171 6.23 -0.31 -1.75
N GLU A 172 5.31 -0.73 -0.88
CA GLU A 172 5.51 -0.80 0.57
C GLU A 172 6.65 -1.77 0.96
N ALA A 173 6.74 -2.90 0.26
CA ALA A 173 7.83 -3.86 0.38
C ALA A 173 9.18 -3.24 0.01
N LEU A 174 9.25 -2.58 -1.15
CA LEU A 174 10.49 -1.93 -1.63
C LEU A 174 10.88 -0.75 -0.74
N GLU A 175 9.93 0.03 -0.22
CA GLU A 175 10.22 1.14 0.70
C GLU A 175 10.79 0.64 2.04
N SER A 176 10.16 -0.38 2.61
CA SER A 176 10.58 -0.97 3.88
C SER A 176 11.94 -1.63 3.77
N ASP A 177 12.17 -2.36 2.67
CA ASP A 177 13.37 -3.18 2.48
C ASP A 177 14.58 -2.40 1.92
N ALA A 178 14.37 -1.16 1.47
CA ALA A 178 15.45 -0.24 1.10
C ALA A 178 16.22 0.33 2.30
N LYS A 179 15.77 0.07 3.54
CA LYS A 179 16.36 0.61 4.77
C LYS A 179 17.37 -0.38 5.37
N ARG A 180 18.44 0.14 5.98
CA ARG A 180 19.41 -0.69 6.74
C ARG A 180 18.81 -1.41 7.94
N SER A 181 17.72 -0.87 8.49
CA SER A 181 16.94 -1.47 9.59
C SER A 181 15.98 -2.57 9.13
N SER A 182 15.92 -2.88 7.84
CA SER A 182 15.13 -4.01 7.32
C SER A 182 15.63 -5.34 7.90
N HIS A 183 14.83 -6.40 7.73
CA HIS A 183 15.18 -7.77 8.08
C HIS A 183 14.86 -8.73 6.92
N PRO A 184 15.38 -9.96 6.92
CA PRO A 184 14.96 -10.98 5.97
C PRO A 184 13.46 -11.28 6.11
N VAL A 185 12.81 -11.75 5.06
CA VAL A 185 11.42 -12.22 5.15
C VAL A 185 11.33 -13.46 6.05
N ASP A 186 12.31 -14.36 5.94
CA ASP A 186 12.47 -15.50 6.84
C ASP A 186 13.43 -15.10 7.98
N VAL A 187 12.85 -14.67 9.10
CA VAL A 187 13.57 -13.97 10.19
C VAL A 187 13.53 -14.75 11.48
N ASP A 188 14.68 -14.85 12.15
CA ASP A 188 14.78 -15.58 13.41
C ASP A 188 13.91 -14.92 14.48
N CYS A 189 13.05 -15.71 15.13
CA CYS A 189 12.02 -15.21 16.04
C CYS A 189 12.09 -15.96 17.38
N PRO A 190 13.01 -15.56 18.28
CA PRO A 190 13.28 -16.29 19.51
C PRO A 190 12.25 -16.07 20.62
N ASP A 191 11.44 -15.00 20.54
CA ASP A 191 10.48 -14.64 21.60
C ASP A 191 9.21 -13.95 21.08
N ALA A 192 8.18 -13.91 21.94
CA ALA A 192 6.86 -13.38 21.59
C ALA A 192 6.80 -11.87 21.33
N LYS A 193 7.78 -11.07 21.80
CA LYS A 193 7.82 -9.64 21.50
C LYS A 193 8.26 -9.37 20.06
N GLN A 194 9.09 -10.26 19.51
CA GLN A 194 9.54 -10.18 18.12
C GLN A 194 8.48 -10.69 17.15
N ILE A 195 7.69 -11.70 17.54
CA ILE A 195 6.59 -12.24 16.72
C ILE A 195 5.68 -11.12 16.20
N ASN A 196 5.29 -10.17 17.06
CA ASN A 196 4.38 -9.11 16.63
C ASN A 196 5.03 -8.16 15.64
N GLN A 197 6.33 -7.89 15.76
CA GLN A 197 7.03 -6.92 14.93
C GLN A 197 7.23 -7.41 13.49
N ILE A 198 7.22 -8.73 13.26
CA ILE A 198 7.36 -9.34 11.94
C ILE A 198 6.02 -9.46 11.19
N PHE A 199 4.89 -9.07 11.81
CA PHE A 199 3.64 -8.80 11.09
C PHE A 199 3.73 -7.42 10.43
N ASP A 200 4.55 -7.32 9.39
CA ASP A 200 4.88 -6.09 8.68
C ASP A 200 4.90 -6.30 7.15
N ALA A 201 5.20 -5.24 6.40
CA ALA A 201 5.24 -5.27 4.94
C ALA A 201 6.19 -6.33 4.34
N LEU A 202 7.17 -6.85 5.09
CA LEU A 202 8.09 -7.86 4.58
C LEU A 202 7.44 -9.24 4.57
N SER A 203 6.73 -9.62 5.64
CA SER A 203 6.03 -10.90 5.73
C SER A 203 4.80 -10.99 4.82
N TYR A 204 4.15 -9.86 4.56
CA TYR A 204 2.98 -9.76 3.69
C TYR A 204 3.39 -9.41 2.27
N SER A 205 3.79 -8.17 2.06
CA SER A 205 3.93 -7.56 0.75
C SER A 205 5.20 -7.99 0.01
N LYS A 206 6.36 -8.08 0.68
CA LYS A 206 7.60 -8.59 0.04
C LYS A 206 7.46 -10.08 -0.27
N ALA A 207 7.02 -10.88 0.70
CA ALA A 207 6.76 -12.30 0.49
C ALA A 207 5.79 -12.54 -0.67
N GLY A 208 4.65 -11.82 -0.68
CA GLY A 208 3.69 -11.89 -1.76
C GLY A 208 4.30 -11.50 -3.11
N SER A 209 5.05 -10.40 -3.17
CA SER A 209 5.71 -9.95 -4.40
C SER A 209 6.71 -10.96 -4.95
N VAL A 210 7.47 -11.62 -4.07
CA VAL A 210 8.39 -12.70 -4.43
C VAL A 210 7.64 -13.93 -4.95
N LEU A 211 6.52 -14.30 -4.33
CA LEU A 211 5.65 -15.38 -4.81
C LEU A 211 5.01 -15.05 -6.17
N ARG A 212 4.61 -13.79 -6.39
CA ARG A 212 4.10 -13.31 -7.69
C ARG A 212 5.17 -13.39 -8.77
N MET A 213 6.39 -12.91 -8.48
CA MET A 213 7.53 -13.03 -9.39
C MET A 213 7.81 -14.49 -9.77
N LEU A 214 7.76 -15.40 -8.80
CA LEU A 214 7.91 -16.83 -9.06
C LEU A 214 6.76 -17.40 -9.90
N SER A 215 5.51 -17.02 -9.59
CA SER A 215 4.31 -17.41 -10.34
C SER A 215 4.40 -16.98 -11.80
N GLU A 216 4.86 -15.76 -12.08
CA GLU A 216 5.09 -15.27 -13.45
C GLU A 216 6.23 -16.02 -14.15
N TYR A 217 7.29 -16.35 -13.43
CA TYR A 217 8.43 -17.08 -13.99
C TYR A 217 8.09 -18.52 -14.39
N VAL A 218 7.36 -19.28 -13.55
CA VAL A 218 6.99 -20.68 -13.86
C VAL A 218 5.64 -20.82 -14.57
N GLY A 219 4.85 -19.75 -14.64
CA GLY A 219 3.46 -19.74 -15.08
C GLY A 219 2.48 -20.04 -13.93
N GLN A 220 1.43 -19.23 -13.84
CA GLN A 220 0.47 -19.25 -12.71
C GLN A 220 -0.21 -20.62 -12.49
N GLU A 221 -0.61 -21.32 -13.57
CA GLU A 221 -1.22 -22.65 -13.44
C GLU A 221 -0.24 -23.67 -12.82
N THR A 222 1.01 -23.66 -13.28
CA THR A 222 2.08 -24.50 -12.75
C THR A 222 2.38 -24.18 -11.28
N PHE A 223 2.45 -22.89 -10.94
CA PHE A 223 2.63 -22.41 -9.59
C PHE A 223 1.52 -22.92 -8.66
N LEU A 224 0.25 -22.68 -9.00
CA LEU A 224 -0.90 -23.09 -8.19
C LEU A 224 -1.00 -24.62 -8.05
N LYS A 225 -0.66 -25.37 -9.09
CA LYS A 225 -0.55 -26.83 -9.02
C LYS A 225 0.53 -27.27 -8.03
N GLY A 226 1.69 -26.60 -8.03
CA GLY A 226 2.75 -26.83 -7.06
C GLY A 226 2.33 -26.56 -5.62
N VAL A 227 1.61 -25.47 -5.41
CA VAL A 227 1.02 -25.10 -4.12
C VAL A 227 -0.01 -26.14 -3.66
N SER A 228 -0.85 -26.65 -4.56
CA SER A 228 -1.78 -27.75 -4.27
C SER A 228 -1.05 -29.02 -3.81
N ILE A 229 0.04 -29.39 -4.48
CA ILE A 229 0.88 -30.54 -4.08
C ILE A 229 1.44 -30.35 -2.68
N TYR A 230 2.00 -29.16 -2.41
CA TYR A 230 2.52 -28.78 -1.11
C TYR A 230 1.43 -28.92 -0.02
N LEU A 231 0.27 -28.28 -0.20
CA LEU A 231 -0.80 -28.33 0.80
C LEU A 231 -1.29 -29.76 1.05
N LYS A 232 -1.44 -30.59 0.00
CA LYS A 232 -1.88 -31.99 0.12
C LYS A 232 -0.88 -32.86 0.89
N ASN A 233 0.41 -32.60 0.75
CA ASN A 233 1.45 -33.36 1.43
C ASN A 233 1.54 -33.02 2.93
N HIS A 234 1.03 -31.85 3.34
CA HIS A 234 1.15 -31.32 4.71
C HIS A 234 -0.20 -31.10 5.41
N LEU A 235 -1.29 -31.71 4.91
CA LEU A 235 -2.63 -31.55 5.47
C LEU A 235 -2.66 -31.77 6.98
N TYR A 236 -3.17 -30.78 7.71
CA TYR A 236 -3.32 -30.78 9.17
C TYR A 236 -2.01 -30.83 9.96
N GLY A 237 -0.89 -30.59 9.29
CA GLY A 237 0.44 -30.59 9.88
C GLY A 237 1.12 -29.23 9.80
N ASN A 238 2.42 -29.27 10.01
CA ASN A 238 3.30 -28.13 9.89
C ASN A 238 4.19 -28.24 8.64
N SER A 239 4.73 -27.11 8.20
CA SER A 239 5.67 -27.04 7.08
C SER A 239 6.78 -26.01 7.30
N ASP A 240 7.89 -26.26 6.61
CA ASP A 240 8.98 -25.30 6.44
C ASP A 240 8.99 -24.80 4.98
N PRO A 241 9.65 -23.66 4.67
CA PRO A 241 9.73 -23.11 3.31
C PRO A 241 10.15 -24.10 2.23
N GLN A 242 11.05 -25.03 2.55
CA GLN A 242 11.55 -26.02 1.61
C GLN A 242 10.44 -26.95 1.10
N ASP A 243 9.43 -27.23 1.91
CA ASP A 243 8.30 -28.09 1.52
C ASP A 243 7.48 -27.47 0.39
N LEU A 244 7.28 -26.15 0.46
CA LEU A 244 6.64 -25.38 -0.60
C LEU A 244 7.47 -25.43 -1.89
N TRP A 245 8.77 -25.18 -1.80
CA TRP A 245 9.66 -25.21 -2.96
C TRP A 245 9.69 -26.59 -3.61
N ASN A 246 9.68 -27.66 -2.82
CA ASN A 246 9.60 -29.03 -3.33
C ASN A 246 8.30 -29.26 -4.14
N GLY A 247 7.16 -28.75 -3.65
CA GLY A 247 5.88 -28.82 -4.36
C GLY A 247 5.90 -28.08 -5.70
N ILE A 248 6.37 -26.84 -5.71
CA ILE A 248 6.46 -26.00 -6.92
C ILE A 248 7.47 -26.57 -7.91
N SER A 249 8.65 -26.99 -7.44
CA SER A 249 9.67 -27.63 -8.28
C SER A 249 9.19 -28.90 -8.93
N LEU A 250 8.40 -29.72 -8.22
CA LEU A 250 7.82 -30.92 -8.79
C LEU A 250 6.83 -30.59 -9.92
N ALA A 251 6.03 -29.54 -9.77
CA ALA A 251 5.09 -29.11 -10.81
C ALA A 251 5.79 -28.46 -12.00
N ALA A 252 6.80 -27.62 -11.75
CA ALA A 252 7.51 -26.84 -12.77
C ALA A 252 8.61 -27.62 -13.51
N GLY A 253 9.10 -28.71 -12.92
CA GLY A 253 10.22 -29.49 -13.48
C GLY A 253 11.58 -28.79 -13.38
N VAL A 254 11.68 -27.72 -12.58
CA VAL A 254 12.90 -26.94 -12.33
C VAL A 254 13.09 -26.68 -10.84
N ASP A 255 14.33 -26.54 -10.39
CA ASP A 255 14.67 -26.21 -8.99
C ASP A 255 14.42 -24.72 -8.72
N VAL A 256 13.25 -24.37 -8.19
CA VAL A 256 12.86 -22.97 -7.90
C VAL A 256 13.47 -22.47 -6.59
N GLY A 257 13.85 -23.39 -5.69
CA GLY A 257 14.43 -23.05 -4.39
C GLY A 257 15.69 -22.21 -4.54
N LYS A 258 16.58 -22.60 -5.48
CA LYS A 258 17.80 -21.83 -5.78
C LYS A 258 17.54 -20.42 -6.28
N MET A 259 16.45 -20.21 -7.00
CA MET A 259 16.10 -18.91 -7.55
C MET A 259 15.50 -18.00 -6.48
N ILE A 260 14.69 -18.56 -5.57
CA ILE A 260 13.85 -17.77 -4.67
C ILE A 260 14.46 -17.58 -3.27
N ASN A 261 15.34 -18.49 -2.82
CA ASN A 261 15.81 -18.54 -1.44
C ASN A 261 16.43 -17.20 -0.98
N ASP A 262 17.33 -16.62 -1.78
CA ASP A 262 18.03 -15.38 -1.40
C ASP A 262 17.09 -14.17 -1.32
N TRP A 263 15.93 -14.19 -1.99
CA TRP A 263 14.92 -13.14 -1.87
C TRP A 263 14.25 -13.11 -0.49
N LEU A 264 14.28 -14.23 0.23
CA LEU A 264 13.61 -14.40 1.51
C LEU A 264 14.57 -14.37 2.69
N VAL A 265 15.77 -14.96 2.55
CA VAL A 265 16.75 -15.07 3.65
C VAL A 265 17.78 -13.93 3.66
N LYS A 266 17.82 -13.07 2.64
CA LYS A 266 18.69 -11.89 2.58
C LYS A 266 17.87 -10.62 2.70
N ILE A 267 18.46 -9.64 3.39
CA ILE A 267 17.91 -8.29 3.51
C ILE A 267 18.11 -7.55 2.19
N GLY A 268 17.11 -6.75 1.80
CA GLY A 268 17.18 -5.90 0.62
C GLY A 268 16.77 -6.59 -0.68
N PHE A 269 16.86 -5.79 -1.74
CA PHE A 269 16.59 -6.15 -3.12
C PHE A 269 17.55 -5.37 -4.04
N PRO A 270 17.71 -5.77 -5.32
CA PRO A 270 18.63 -5.10 -6.20
C PRO A 270 18.05 -3.84 -6.88
N ILE A 271 18.91 -2.87 -7.14
CA ILE A 271 18.76 -1.89 -8.21
C ILE A 271 19.52 -2.42 -9.44
N LEU A 272 18.88 -2.36 -10.60
CA LEU A 272 19.49 -2.73 -11.88
C LEU A 272 19.88 -1.48 -12.66
N THR A 273 21.20 -1.24 -12.79
CA THR A 273 21.72 -0.18 -13.64
C THR A 273 21.81 -0.68 -15.07
N VAL A 274 21.14 0.01 -16.00
CA VAL A 274 21.04 -0.38 -17.40
C VAL A 274 21.75 0.66 -18.28
N THR A 275 22.72 0.20 -19.06
CA THR A 275 23.43 1.02 -20.05
C THR A 275 23.32 0.40 -21.44
N GLU A 276 23.01 1.20 -22.44
CA GLU A 276 22.98 0.74 -23.83
C GLU A 276 24.39 0.51 -24.37
N THR A 277 24.55 -0.57 -25.12
CA THR A 277 25.76 -0.90 -25.88
C THR A 277 25.44 -0.87 -27.38
N ALA A 278 26.45 -1.09 -28.23
CA ALA A 278 26.25 -1.09 -29.69
C ALA A 278 25.27 -2.17 -30.18
N ASP A 279 25.24 -3.32 -29.50
CA ASP A 279 24.47 -4.51 -29.91
C ASP A 279 23.37 -4.91 -28.89
N GLY A 280 23.10 -4.07 -27.89
CA GLY A 280 22.12 -4.40 -26.84
C GLY A 280 22.25 -3.55 -25.58
N ILE A 281 22.13 -4.20 -24.44
CA ILE A 281 22.18 -3.58 -23.12
C ILE A 281 23.14 -4.33 -22.20
N HIS A 282 23.85 -3.57 -21.37
CA HIS A 282 24.62 -4.07 -20.25
C HIS A 282 23.84 -3.77 -18.96
N ILE A 283 23.67 -4.77 -18.11
CA ILE A 283 22.91 -4.67 -16.87
C ILE A 283 23.81 -5.07 -15.71
N ARG A 284 23.82 -4.26 -14.65
CA ARG A 284 24.51 -4.54 -13.40
C ARG A 284 23.53 -4.48 -12.23
N GLN A 285 23.60 -5.46 -11.33
CA GLN A 285 22.82 -5.47 -10.09
C GLN A 285 23.67 -5.06 -8.88
N ASP A 286 23.14 -4.15 -8.07
CA ASP A 286 23.71 -3.79 -6.78
C ASP A 286 22.57 -3.73 -5.75
N ARG A 287 22.84 -3.93 -4.46
CA ARG A 287 21.81 -3.77 -3.41
C ARG A 287 21.32 -2.33 -3.41
N PHE A 288 20.01 -2.14 -3.46
CA PHE A 288 19.42 -0.82 -3.30
C PHE A 288 19.36 -0.42 -1.83
N LEU A 289 19.81 0.79 -1.53
CA LEU A 289 19.53 1.50 -0.27
C LEU A 289 18.98 2.88 -0.60
N SER A 290 17.94 3.29 0.13
CA SER A 290 17.32 4.60 -0.05
C SER A 290 18.25 5.77 0.30
N THR A 291 19.32 5.51 1.05
CA THR A 291 20.41 6.48 1.35
C THR A 291 21.40 6.66 0.21
N GLY A 292 21.43 5.77 -0.79
CA GLY A 292 22.35 5.83 -1.93
C GLY A 292 23.83 5.54 -1.63
N ASP A 293 24.16 5.13 -0.40
CA ASP A 293 25.53 4.96 0.10
C ASP A 293 25.87 3.50 0.47
N VAL A 294 25.44 2.56 -0.37
CA VAL A 294 25.68 1.13 -0.16
C VAL A 294 27.18 0.81 -0.13
N THR A 295 27.62 0.06 0.89
CA THR A 295 29.01 -0.40 1.03
C THR A 295 29.25 -1.73 0.32
N ASP A 296 30.52 -2.08 0.07
CA ASP A 296 30.89 -3.37 -0.54
C ASP A 296 30.47 -4.56 0.34
N GLU A 297 30.52 -4.43 1.68
CA GLU A 297 30.03 -5.47 2.59
C GLU A 297 28.51 -5.65 2.49
N GLU A 298 27.76 -4.57 2.31
CA GLU A 298 26.30 -4.61 2.17
C GLU A 298 25.85 -5.10 0.79
N ASN A 299 26.72 -4.99 -0.22
CA ASN A 299 26.43 -5.33 -1.60
C ASN A 299 26.87 -6.75 -1.99
N GLN A 300 27.07 -7.67 -1.04
CA GLN A 300 27.58 -9.02 -1.36
C GLN A 300 26.56 -9.95 -2.02
N THR A 301 25.26 -9.73 -1.80
CA THR A 301 24.20 -10.60 -2.35
C THR A 301 24.11 -10.45 -3.87
N ILE A 302 23.99 -11.59 -4.56
CA ILE A 302 23.66 -11.67 -5.99
C ILE A 302 22.31 -12.36 -6.08
N TRP A 303 21.29 -11.64 -6.55
CA TRP A 303 19.97 -12.22 -6.74
C TRP A 303 19.89 -12.88 -8.12
N GLN A 304 19.09 -13.95 -8.21
CA GLN A 304 18.64 -14.52 -9.48
C GLN A 304 17.44 -13.70 -9.95
N VAL A 305 17.65 -12.78 -10.90
CA VAL A 305 16.64 -11.78 -11.27
C VAL A 305 16.01 -12.09 -12.63
N PRO A 306 14.74 -12.55 -12.69
CA PRO A 306 13.99 -12.58 -13.94
C PRO A 306 13.79 -11.17 -14.46
N LEU A 307 14.32 -10.89 -15.65
CA LEU A 307 14.32 -9.54 -16.19
C LEU A 307 13.00 -9.16 -16.85
N ALA A 308 12.15 -10.12 -17.23
CA ALA A 308 10.91 -9.88 -17.99
C ALA A 308 11.13 -8.84 -19.09
N LEU A 309 11.99 -9.17 -20.05
CA LEU A 309 12.49 -8.22 -21.05
C LEU A 309 11.42 -7.95 -22.11
N LEU A 310 10.81 -6.76 -22.07
CA LEU A 310 9.96 -6.25 -23.13
C LEU A 310 10.81 -5.73 -24.27
N SER A 311 10.52 -6.18 -25.49
CA SER A 311 11.12 -5.63 -26.70
C SER A 311 10.11 -5.55 -27.83
N THR A 312 10.28 -4.56 -28.70
CA THR A 312 9.47 -4.39 -29.90
C THR A 312 10.28 -4.76 -31.14
N THR A 313 9.73 -5.66 -31.95
CA THR A 313 10.32 -6.10 -33.22
C THR A 313 10.20 -5.03 -34.30
N SER A 314 10.94 -5.21 -35.41
CA SER A 314 10.93 -4.23 -36.52
C SER A 314 9.56 -4.05 -37.19
N ASP A 315 8.67 -5.04 -37.11
CA ASP A 315 7.27 -4.97 -37.57
C ASP A 315 6.32 -4.33 -36.53
N GLY A 316 6.84 -3.81 -35.42
CA GLY A 316 6.10 -3.05 -34.41
C GLY A 316 5.35 -3.91 -33.39
N LYS A 317 5.65 -5.21 -33.29
CA LYS A 317 5.02 -6.10 -32.30
C LYS A 317 5.87 -6.15 -31.04
N SER A 318 5.23 -5.92 -29.90
CA SER A 318 5.89 -6.01 -28.59
C SER A 318 5.63 -7.38 -27.95
N SER A 319 6.67 -7.96 -27.34
CA SER A 319 6.57 -9.19 -26.57
C SER A 319 7.51 -9.16 -25.37
N THR A 320 7.12 -9.83 -24.29
CA THR A 320 7.95 -9.99 -23.09
C THR A 320 8.60 -11.36 -23.07
N ASP A 321 9.92 -11.39 -22.91
CA ASP A 321 10.68 -12.62 -22.67
C ASP A 321 10.89 -12.82 -21.16
N HIS A 322 10.19 -13.81 -20.60
CA HIS A 322 10.26 -14.20 -19.19
C HIS A 322 11.41 -15.17 -18.89
N THR A 323 12.14 -15.65 -19.90
CA THR A 323 13.22 -16.64 -19.74
C THR A 323 14.57 -16.00 -19.43
N VAL A 324 14.70 -14.68 -19.63
CA VAL A 324 15.93 -13.94 -19.39
C VAL A 324 16.11 -13.72 -17.89
N VAL A 325 17.20 -14.27 -17.34
CA VAL A 325 17.56 -14.14 -15.91
C VAL A 325 18.97 -13.56 -15.79
N LEU A 326 19.13 -12.54 -14.95
CA LEU A 326 20.44 -12.06 -14.51
C LEU A 326 20.85 -12.85 -13.26
N SER A 327 21.85 -13.71 -13.41
CA SER A 327 22.34 -14.63 -12.36
C SER A 327 23.68 -14.23 -11.77
N GLU A 328 24.33 -13.21 -12.35
CA GLU A 328 25.65 -12.70 -11.97
C GLU A 328 25.57 -11.22 -11.61
N ARG A 329 26.69 -10.64 -11.15
CA ARG A 329 26.78 -9.21 -10.81
C ARG A 329 26.38 -8.32 -11.97
N GLU A 330 26.78 -8.69 -13.17
CA GLU A 330 26.52 -7.95 -14.39
C GLU A 330 26.47 -8.90 -15.60
N GLY A 331 25.85 -8.45 -16.70
CA GLY A 331 25.73 -9.24 -17.92
C GLY A 331 25.26 -8.42 -19.12
N ASP A 332 25.59 -8.90 -20.32
CA ASP A 332 25.22 -8.29 -21.59
C ASP A 332 24.08 -9.06 -22.28
N PHE A 333 23.07 -8.33 -22.73
CA PHE A 333 21.87 -8.87 -23.36
C PHE A 333 21.66 -8.22 -24.73
N LYS A 334 21.52 -9.04 -25.77
CA LYS A 334 21.32 -8.55 -27.15
C LYS A 334 19.92 -7.96 -27.30
N LEU A 335 19.84 -6.76 -27.86
CA LEU A 335 18.58 -6.03 -28.00
C LEU A 335 18.69 -4.95 -29.08
N ASP A 336 17.65 -4.77 -29.89
CA ASP A 336 17.55 -3.59 -30.76
C ASP A 336 17.10 -2.38 -29.94
N THR A 337 18.05 -1.59 -29.46
CA THR A 337 17.78 -0.44 -28.58
C THR A 337 17.14 0.74 -29.32
N SER A 338 17.03 0.70 -30.64
CA SER A 338 16.37 1.72 -31.46
C SER A 338 14.84 1.63 -31.40
N LYS A 339 14.30 0.51 -30.92
CA LYS A 339 12.87 0.26 -30.73
C LYS A 339 12.46 0.44 -29.27
N PRO A 340 11.15 0.51 -28.96
CA PRO A 340 10.69 0.44 -27.58
C PRO A 340 11.15 -0.85 -26.91
N TRP A 341 11.67 -0.72 -25.70
CA TRP A 341 12.06 -1.83 -24.83
C TRP A 341 12.12 -1.35 -23.39
N LYS A 342 11.95 -2.28 -22.45
CA LYS A 342 12.24 -2.10 -21.03
C LYS A 342 12.49 -3.46 -20.38
N ILE A 343 13.22 -3.48 -19.27
CA ILE A 343 13.19 -4.60 -18.34
C ILE A 343 12.08 -4.40 -17.31
N ASN A 344 11.75 -5.46 -16.58
CA ASN A 344 10.66 -5.54 -15.63
C ASN A 344 9.28 -5.27 -16.24
N ALA A 345 9.00 -5.84 -17.42
CA ALA A 345 7.68 -5.69 -18.03
C ALA A 345 6.59 -6.13 -17.06
N LYS A 346 5.53 -5.32 -16.96
CA LYS A 346 4.42 -5.43 -16.02
C LYS A 346 4.81 -5.42 -14.53
N ARG A 347 6.01 -4.91 -14.21
CA ARG A 347 6.53 -4.79 -12.84
C ARG A 347 6.42 -6.11 -12.07
N VAL A 348 6.83 -7.21 -12.71
CA VAL A 348 6.66 -8.58 -12.19
C VAL A 348 7.73 -9.00 -11.19
N SER A 349 8.89 -8.33 -11.22
CA SER A 349 10.06 -8.68 -10.42
C SER A 349 10.35 -7.63 -9.35
N VAL A 350 10.92 -8.09 -8.23
CA VAL A 350 11.13 -7.30 -7.01
C VAL A 350 12.45 -6.50 -7.10
N PHE A 351 12.55 -5.58 -8.05
CA PHE A 351 13.72 -4.71 -8.20
C PHE A 351 13.33 -3.32 -8.71
N ARG A 352 14.27 -2.38 -8.65
CA ARG A 352 14.15 -1.06 -9.29
C ARG A 352 15.11 -0.92 -10.46
N THR A 353 14.70 -0.17 -11.49
CA THR A 353 15.49 0.00 -12.70
C THR A 353 16.07 1.40 -12.83
N ALA A 354 17.40 1.51 -12.85
CA ALA A 354 18.11 2.75 -13.16
C ALA A 354 18.48 2.82 -14.64
N TYR A 355 17.74 3.66 -15.37
CA TYR A 355 18.06 4.04 -16.75
C TYR A 355 18.85 5.34 -16.81
N THR A 356 19.68 5.49 -17.85
CA THR A 356 20.29 6.80 -18.21
C THR A 356 19.20 7.85 -18.48
N PRO A 357 19.44 9.15 -18.21
CA PRO A 357 18.47 10.21 -18.48
C PRO A 357 17.90 10.21 -19.91
N GLU A 358 18.74 9.94 -20.91
CA GLU A 358 18.35 9.90 -22.32
C GLU A 358 17.37 8.76 -22.61
N ARG A 359 17.56 7.60 -21.97
CA ARG A 359 16.64 6.46 -22.08
C ARG A 359 15.35 6.74 -21.32
N LEU A 360 15.41 7.31 -20.12
CA LEU A 360 14.22 7.65 -19.33
C LEU A 360 13.29 8.61 -20.09
N SER A 361 13.84 9.61 -20.78
CA SER A 361 13.07 10.51 -21.65
C SER A 361 12.34 9.76 -22.77
N LYS A 362 13.02 8.86 -23.50
CA LYS A 362 12.39 8.00 -24.53
C LYS A 362 11.30 7.10 -23.96
N LEU A 363 11.49 6.58 -22.75
CA LEU A 363 10.48 5.78 -22.06
C LEU A 363 9.24 6.62 -21.71
N GLY A 364 9.43 7.87 -21.29
CA GLY A 364 8.34 8.82 -21.05
C GLY A 364 7.54 9.15 -22.31
N GLU A 365 8.22 9.40 -23.42
CA GLU A 365 7.56 9.61 -24.72
C GLU A 365 6.73 8.40 -25.16
N GLU A 366 7.28 7.19 -25.02
CA GLU A 366 6.56 5.95 -25.36
C GLU A 366 5.40 5.68 -24.40
N ALA A 367 5.55 5.97 -23.10
CA ALA A 367 4.51 5.84 -22.09
C ALA A 367 3.30 6.73 -22.37
N ALA A 368 3.53 7.95 -22.87
CA ALA A 368 2.48 8.90 -23.24
C ALA A 368 1.83 8.61 -24.61
N ARG A 369 2.43 7.73 -25.42
CA ARG A 369 1.97 7.47 -26.79
C ARG A 369 0.66 6.69 -26.81
N LEU A 370 -0.28 7.11 -27.66
CA LEU A 370 -1.48 6.32 -27.96
C LEU A 370 -1.08 4.98 -28.59
N GLY A 371 -1.54 3.87 -28.01
CA GLY A 371 -1.12 2.53 -28.42
C GLY A 371 0.34 2.22 -28.04
N SER A 372 0.76 2.73 -26.87
CA SER A 372 2.05 2.41 -26.24
C SER A 372 2.31 0.91 -26.21
N ALA A 373 3.59 0.53 -26.32
CA ALA A 373 4.05 -0.82 -26.03
C ALA A 373 3.95 -1.16 -24.53
N PHE A 374 3.84 -0.16 -23.66
CA PHE A 374 3.83 -0.30 -22.20
C PHE A 374 2.43 -0.53 -21.66
N ALA A 375 2.32 -1.52 -20.77
CA ALA A 375 1.13 -1.81 -20.01
C ALA A 375 0.89 -0.75 -18.92
N LEU A 376 -0.21 -0.89 -18.19
CA LEU A 376 -0.56 0.02 -17.09
C LEU A 376 0.51 0.02 -16.00
N GLU A 377 0.94 -1.17 -15.58
CA GLU A 377 1.96 -1.42 -14.55
C GLU A 377 3.32 -0.84 -14.96
N ASP A 378 3.63 -0.87 -16.26
CA ASP A 378 4.89 -0.35 -16.78
C ASP A 378 4.98 1.17 -16.57
N ARG A 379 3.88 1.90 -16.79
CA ARG A 379 3.82 3.35 -16.61
C ARG A 379 3.87 3.74 -15.14
N VAL A 380 3.20 2.95 -14.28
CA VAL A 380 3.29 3.08 -12.82
C VAL A 380 4.74 2.90 -12.35
N GLU A 381 5.42 1.83 -12.80
CA GLU A 381 6.82 1.57 -12.44
C GLU A 381 7.74 2.73 -12.83
N LEU A 382 7.63 3.23 -14.07
CA LEU A 382 8.51 4.30 -14.56
C LEU A 382 8.47 5.54 -13.66
N ILE A 383 7.29 5.91 -13.16
CA ILE A 383 7.10 7.07 -12.29
C ILE A 383 7.68 6.79 -10.89
N SER A 384 7.30 5.64 -10.29
CA SER A 384 7.80 5.25 -8.96
C SER A 384 9.32 5.16 -8.94
N ASP A 385 9.93 4.49 -9.92
CA ASP A 385 11.37 4.31 -9.98
C ASP A 385 12.08 5.63 -10.26
N ALA A 386 11.63 6.44 -11.23
CA ALA A 386 12.27 7.72 -11.51
C ALA A 386 12.31 8.64 -10.28
N MET A 387 11.20 8.73 -9.55
CA MET A 387 11.09 9.58 -8.36
C MET A 387 11.87 9.01 -7.17
N THR A 388 11.77 7.69 -6.93
CA THR A 388 12.50 7.03 -5.83
C THR A 388 14.01 7.06 -6.04
N LEU A 389 14.48 6.78 -7.26
CA LEU A 389 15.89 6.83 -7.60
C LEU A 389 16.45 8.25 -7.55
N ALA A 390 15.64 9.26 -7.90
CA ALA A 390 16.02 10.65 -7.71
C ALA A 390 16.22 10.99 -6.22
N ARG A 391 15.33 10.54 -5.33
CA ARG A 391 15.49 10.72 -3.87
C ARG A 391 16.75 10.07 -3.33
N ALA A 392 17.05 8.85 -3.80
CA ALA A 392 18.22 8.08 -3.38
C ALA A 392 19.54 8.55 -4.04
N GLY A 393 19.51 9.57 -4.92
CA GLY A 393 20.72 10.12 -5.57
C GLY A 393 21.19 9.36 -6.81
N TYR A 394 20.44 8.38 -7.29
CA TYR A 394 20.69 7.65 -8.55
C TYR A 394 20.13 8.36 -9.79
N GLY A 395 19.29 9.39 -9.59
CA GLY A 395 18.68 10.20 -10.64
C GLY A 395 18.51 11.66 -10.22
N LYS A 396 17.84 12.45 -11.05
CA LYS A 396 17.54 13.87 -10.76
C LYS A 396 16.03 14.07 -10.66
N THR A 397 15.58 14.89 -9.70
CA THR A 397 14.16 15.27 -9.53
C THR A 397 13.59 15.86 -10.80
N SER A 398 14.37 16.70 -11.50
CA SER A 398 13.95 17.31 -12.75
C SER A 398 13.61 16.27 -13.82
N GLY A 399 14.32 15.14 -13.85
CA GLY A 399 14.01 14.04 -14.77
C GLY A 399 12.69 13.33 -14.41
N GLY A 400 12.43 13.10 -13.13
CA GLY A 400 11.14 12.55 -12.68
C GLY A 400 9.96 13.49 -12.95
N LEU A 401 10.13 14.79 -12.69
CA LEU A 401 9.10 15.80 -12.99
C LEU A 401 8.87 15.98 -14.50
N ASP A 402 9.93 15.88 -15.32
CA ASP A 402 9.82 15.90 -16.78
C ASP A 402 9.04 14.67 -17.29
N LEU A 403 9.34 13.47 -16.78
CA LEU A 403 8.56 12.26 -17.08
C LEU A 403 7.06 12.45 -16.75
N ILE A 404 6.75 12.95 -15.56
CA ILE A 404 5.36 13.21 -15.14
C ILE A 404 4.68 14.23 -16.07
N SER A 405 5.41 15.24 -16.56
CA SER A 405 4.85 16.26 -17.45
C SER A 405 4.36 15.70 -18.79
N HIS A 406 5.00 14.65 -19.31
CA HIS A 406 4.59 13.94 -20.52
C HIS A 406 3.27 13.18 -20.32
N LEU A 407 2.92 12.82 -19.08
CA LEU A 407 1.72 12.06 -18.73
C LEU A 407 0.53 12.95 -18.36
N ARG A 408 0.57 14.24 -18.71
CA ARG A 408 -0.51 15.20 -18.42
C ARG A 408 -1.88 14.77 -18.96
N ASP A 409 -1.91 14.09 -20.10
CA ASP A 409 -3.13 13.62 -20.76
C ASP A 409 -3.48 12.17 -20.40
N GLU A 410 -2.80 11.58 -19.43
CA GLU A 410 -3.06 10.22 -18.95
C GLU A 410 -4.50 10.07 -18.42
N THR A 411 -5.09 8.91 -18.66
CA THR A 411 -6.49 8.61 -18.34
C THR A 411 -6.67 7.50 -17.32
N GLU A 412 -5.61 6.79 -16.97
CA GLU A 412 -5.68 5.66 -16.05
C GLU A 412 -5.52 6.10 -14.58
N TYR A 413 -6.43 5.64 -13.73
CA TYR A 413 -6.44 5.99 -12.31
C TYR A 413 -5.14 5.60 -11.58
N LEU A 414 -4.64 4.37 -11.79
CA LEU A 414 -3.45 3.88 -11.07
C LEU A 414 -2.17 4.65 -11.43
N VAL A 415 -2.07 5.19 -12.64
CA VAL A 415 -0.97 6.09 -13.02
C VAL A 415 -1.08 7.40 -12.25
N TRP A 416 -2.28 8.02 -12.21
CA TRP A 416 -2.51 9.23 -11.42
C TRP A 416 -2.35 9.02 -9.92
N LYS A 417 -2.69 7.84 -9.40
CA LYS A 417 -2.44 7.43 -8.01
C LYS A 417 -0.95 7.51 -7.68
N THR A 418 -0.12 6.96 -8.57
CA THR A 418 1.34 7.00 -8.44
C THR A 418 1.89 8.43 -8.54
N ILE A 419 1.49 9.18 -9.58
CA ILE A 419 1.86 10.61 -9.74
C ILE A 419 1.52 11.41 -8.47
N SER A 420 0.29 11.26 -7.98
CA SER A 420 -0.17 11.99 -6.79
C SER A 420 0.61 11.60 -5.54
N SER A 421 0.93 10.33 -5.35
CA SER A 421 1.70 9.86 -4.20
C SER A 421 3.11 10.44 -4.20
N GLU A 422 3.80 10.38 -5.34
CA GLU A 422 5.15 10.93 -5.50
C GLU A 422 5.21 12.45 -5.32
N LEU A 423 4.23 13.18 -5.88
CA LEU A 423 4.15 14.64 -5.74
C LEU A 423 3.78 15.07 -4.30
N ASN A 424 2.89 14.33 -3.62
CA ASN A 424 2.56 14.59 -2.21
C ASN A 424 3.76 14.35 -1.30
N LEU A 425 4.51 13.26 -1.53
CA LEU A 425 5.74 13.01 -0.79
C LEU A 425 6.76 14.15 -1.01
N LEU A 426 6.93 14.59 -2.25
CA LEU A 426 7.81 15.72 -2.57
C LEU A 426 7.39 17.01 -1.86
N GLU A 427 6.10 17.35 -1.89
CA GLU A 427 5.57 18.52 -1.18
C GLU A 427 5.76 18.40 0.34
N SER A 428 5.50 17.21 0.90
CA SER A 428 5.67 16.95 2.32
C SER A 428 7.12 17.09 2.77
N VAL A 429 8.10 16.74 1.92
CA VAL A 429 9.54 16.94 2.22
C VAL A 429 9.95 18.41 2.10
N TRP A 430 9.41 19.11 1.11
CA TRP A 430 9.74 20.50 0.80
C TRP A 430 8.95 21.52 1.61
N TRP A 431 8.16 21.09 2.59
CA TRP A 431 7.25 21.97 3.33
C TRP A 431 7.94 23.13 4.09
N GLU A 432 9.23 23.02 4.41
CA GLU A 432 10.04 24.10 5.02
C GLU A 432 10.96 24.82 4.01
N GLN A 433 10.83 24.55 2.72
CA GLN A 433 11.53 25.31 1.68
C GLN A 433 10.96 26.72 1.53
N PRO A 434 11.71 27.64 0.91
CA PRO A 434 11.20 28.96 0.54
C PRO A 434 9.85 28.85 -0.18
N GLN A 435 8.94 29.77 0.15
CA GLN A 435 7.56 29.76 -0.33
C GLN A 435 7.49 29.70 -1.86
N GLU A 436 8.44 30.35 -2.56
CA GLU A 436 8.50 30.35 -4.02
C GLU A 436 8.68 28.93 -4.62
N ILE A 437 9.38 28.04 -3.93
CA ILE A 437 9.59 26.65 -4.36
C ILE A 437 8.32 25.84 -4.16
N THR A 438 7.70 25.95 -2.98
CA THR A 438 6.45 25.24 -2.68
C THR A 438 5.31 25.72 -3.57
N ASP A 439 5.26 27.02 -3.90
CA ASP A 439 4.27 27.58 -4.81
C ASP A 439 4.48 27.10 -6.25
N ALA A 440 5.72 27.02 -6.72
CA ALA A 440 6.04 26.48 -8.04
C ALA A 440 5.63 25.00 -8.19
N LEU A 441 5.84 24.18 -7.15
CA LEU A 441 5.37 22.79 -7.15
C LEU A 441 3.84 22.71 -7.22
N ARG A 442 3.14 23.57 -6.47
CA ARG A 442 1.67 23.64 -6.53
C ARG A 442 1.17 24.15 -7.88
N ASP A 443 1.86 25.09 -8.52
CA ASP A 443 1.55 25.52 -9.89
C ASP A 443 1.68 24.38 -10.89
N PHE A 444 2.73 23.56 -10.76
CA PHE A 444 2.91 22.37 -11.59
C PHE A 444 1.77 21.36 -11.38
N GLN A 445 1.40 21.07 -10.13
CA GLN A 445 0.24 20.21 -9.82
C GLN A 445 -1.06 20.77 -10.42
N ARG A 446 -1.32 22.08 -10.31
CA ARG A 446 -2.49 22.74 -10.93
C ARG A 446 -2.48 22.61 -12.44
N TYR A 447 -1.32 22.76 -13.09
CA TYR A 447 -1.16 22.61 -14.53
C TYR A 447 -1.53 21.21 -15.04
N LEU A 448 -1.19 20.18 -14.25
CA LEU A 448 -1.51 18.78 -14.52
C LEU A 448 -3.00 18.47 -14.30
N LEU A 449 -3.57 18.91 -13.16
CA LEU A 449 -4.88 18.45 -12.69
C LEU A 449 -6.08 19.26 -13.23
N ALA A 450 -5.89 20.54 -13.56
CA ALA A 450 -6.99 21.40 -13.98
C ALA A 450 -7.75 20.89 -15.24
N PRO A 451 -7.07 20.38 -16.30
CA PRO A 451 -7.76 19.78 -17.44
C PRO A 451 -8.58 18.54 -17.05
N LEU A 452 -8.05 17.71 -16.14
CA LEU A 452 -8.66 16.47 -15.72
C LEU A 452 -9.96 16.72 -14.92
N VAL A 453 -9.93 17.64 -13.96
CA VAL A 453 -11.13 18.05 -13.20
C VAL A 453 -12.19 18.64 -14.15
N LYS A 454 -11.77 19.49 -15.10
CA LYS A 454 -12.69 20.08 -16.09
C LYS A 454 -13.37 19.00 -16.96
N LYS A 455 -12.64 17.94 -17.31
CA LYS A 455 -13.13 16.82 -18.12
C LYS A 455 -14.10 15.92 -17.35
N LEU A 456 -13.78 15.60 -16.09
CA LEU A 456 -14.51 14.62 -15.29
C LEU A 456 -15.72 15.20 -14.55
N GLY A 457 -15.68 16.50 -14.21
CA GLY A 457 -16.71 17.13 -13.38
C GLY A 457 -16.76 16.56 -11.96
N TYR A 458 -17.87 16.82 -11.26
CA TYR A 458 -18.06 16.45 -9.84
C TYR A 458 -19.15 15.38 -9.63
N GLU A 459 -19.82 14.95 -10.70
CA GLU A 459 -20.97 14.05 -10.63
C GLU A 459 -20.54 12.62 -10.94
N TYR A 460 -20.99 11.68 -10.09
CA TYR A 460 -20.69 10.25 -10.19
C TYR A 460 -21.90 9.54 -10.77
N LYS A 461 -21.74 8.93 -11.94
CA LYS A 461 -22.84 8.23 -12.62
C LYS A 461 -22.66 6.73 -12.48
N ASP A 462 -23.74 6.02 -12.20
CA ASP A 462 -23.75 4.55 -12.09
C ASP A 462 -23.30 3.83 -13.38
N SER A 463 -23.39 4.50 -14.53
CA SER A 463 -22.94 3.97 -15.83
C SER A 463 -21.43 4.04 -16.05
N GLU A 464 -20.69 4.74 -15.20
CA GLU A 464 -19.23 4.88 -15.29
C GLU A 464 -18.54 3.75 -14.53
N SER A 465 -17.32 3.38 -14.96
CA SER A 465 -16.54 2.36 -14.27
C SER A 465 -15.99 2.87 -12.92
N SER A 466 -15.60 1.93 -12.06
CA SER A 466 -14.87 2.20 -10.82
C SER A 466 -13.64 3.08 -11.04
N ASP A 467 -12.86 2.82 -12.09
CA ASP A 467 -11.64 3.59 -12.36
C ASP A 467 -11.94 5.06 -12.69
N VAL A 468 -13.05 5.33 -13.37
CA VAL A 468 -13.46 6.72 -13.66
C VAL A 468 -13.88 7.43 -12.38
N HIS A 469 -14.56 6.73 -11.46
CA HIS A 469 -14.92 7.28 -10.15
C HIS A 469 -13.67 7.57 -9.30
N GLU A 470 -12.70 6.65 -9.27
CA GLU A 470 -11.44 6.82 -8.55
C GLU A 470 -10.57 7.93 -9.17
N LEU A 471 -10.46 7.97 -10.50
CA LEU A 471 -9.76 9.04 -11.22
C LEU A 471 -10.37 10.42 -10.94
N ARG A 472 -11.69 10.51 -10.89
CA ARG A 472 -12.39 11.75 -10.52
C ARG A 472 -12.10 12.15 -9.09
N THR A 473 -12.18 11.19 -8.18
CA THR A 473 -11.92 11.40 -6.75
C THR A 473 -10.52 11.93 -6.52
N ILE A 474 -9.50 11.30 -7.12
CA ILE A 474 -8.12 11.73 -6.96
C ILE A 474 -7.87 13.08 -7.65
N ALA A 475 -8.42 13.32 -8.84
CA ALA A 475 -8.27 14.59 -9.54
C ALA A 475 -8.84 15.77 -8.72
N ILE A 476 -10.04 15.62 -8.16
CA ILE A 476 -10.66 16.64 -7.31
C ILE A 476 -9.87 16.80 -6.01
N THR A 477 -9.46 15.69 -5.39
CA THR A 477 -8.73 15.70 -4.13
C THR A 477 -7.43 16.46 -4.25
N GLN A 478 -6.59 16.10 -5.22
CA GLN A 478 -5.30 16.73 -5.42
C GLN A 478 -5.44 18.18 -5.90
N SER A 479 -6.44 18.48 -6.73
CA SER A 479 -6.70 19.85 -7.18
C SER A 479 -7.11 20.77 -6.02
N ALA A 480 -7.89 20.25 -5.05
CA ALA A 480 -8.23 20.98 -3.84
C ALA A 480 -7.00 21.20 -2.94
N ILE A 481 -6.22 20.15 -2.68
CA ILE A 481 -5.00 20.20 -1.84
C ILE A 481 -3.98 21.18 -2.41
N CYS A 482 -3.79 21.22 -3.72
CA CYS A 482 -2.85 22.15 -4.37
C CYS A 482 -3.39 23.58 -4.49
N GLY A 483 -4.52 23.92 -3.86
CA GLY A 483 -5.01 25.29 -3.75
C GLY A 483 -5.85 25.78 -4.94
N ASN A 484 -6.51 24.89 -5.69
CA ASN A 484 -7.41 25.35 -6.76
C ASN A 484 -8.69 25.96 -6.18
N GLU A 485 -8.74 27.29 -6.16
CA GLU A 485 -9.87 28.09 -5.65
C GLU A 485 -11.25 27.68 -6.19
N SER A 486 -11.34 27.27 -7.46
CA SER A 486 -12.63 26.87 -8.03
C SER A 486 -13.13 25.56 -7.41
N VAL A 487 -12.23 24.61 -7.18
CA VAL A 487 -12.54 23.31 -6.57
C VAL A 487 -12.83 23.49 -5.09
N ILE A 488 -12.01 24.28 -4.38
CA ILE A 488 -12.22 24.59 -2.95
C ILE A 488 -13.60 25.20 -2.73
N ARG A 489 -14.02 26.18 -3.54
CA ARG A 489 -15.36 26.78 -3.43
C ARG A 489 -16.48 25.78 -3.66
N GLU A 490 -16.34 24.89 -4.63
CA GLU A 490 -17.32 23.83 -4.91
C GLU A 490 -17.48 22.90 -3.70
N LEU A 491 -16.38 22.38 -3.16
CA LEU A 491 -16.39 21.46 -2.01
C LEU A 491 -16.97 22.13 -0.76
N ARG A 492 -16.61 23.39 -0.50
CA ARG A 492 -17.18 24.17 0.61
C ARG A 492 -18.67 24.38 0.45
N THR A 493 -19.14 24.68 -0.77
CA THR A 493 -20.58 24.87 -1.05
C THR A 493 -21.39 23.62 -0.72
N ARG A 494 -20.86 22.43 -1.06
CA ARG A 494 -21.49 21.15 -0.72
C ARG A 494 -21.54 20.92 0.80
N PHE A 495 -20.45 21.21 1.51
CA PHE A 495 -20.41 21.10 2.97
C PHE A 495 -21.35 22.09 3.66
N ASP A 496 -21.39 23.34 3.21
CA ASP A 496 -22.27 24.37 3.76
C ASP A 496 -23.74 24.01 3.58
N HIS A 497 -24.11 23.42 2.44
CA HIS A 497 -25.44 22.87 2.24
C HIS A 497 -25.76 21.78 3.29
N PHE A 498 -24.90 20.76 3.39
CA PHE A 498 -25.04 19.68 4.36
C PHE A 498 -25.19 20.21 5.79
N ARG A 499 -24.34 21.15 6.20
CA ARG A 499 -24.38 21.75 7.53
C ARG A 499 -25.68 22.53 7.79
N ALA A 500 -26.22 23.21 6.78
CA ALA A 500 -27.43 24.01 6.91
C ALA A 500 -28.72 23.18 6.92
N THR A 501 -28.76 22.06 6.19
CA THR A 501 -29.99 21.27 5.96
C THR A 501 -29.98 19.91 6.66
N GLY A 502 -28.80 19.40 7.04
CA GLY A 502 -28.59 18.00 7.41
C GLY A 502 -28.59 17.04 6.22
N ASP A 503 -28.72 17.54 4.99
CA ASP A 503 -28.78 16.74 3.77
C ASP A 503 -27.38 16.55 3.16
N GLU A 504 -26.86 15.33 3.30
CA GLU A 504 -25.56 14.94 2.77
C GLU A 504 -25.63 14.43 1.32
N SER A 505 -26.81 14.41 0.68
CA SER A 505 -26.98 13.82 -0.67
C SER A 505 -26.15 14.48 -1.77
N ASN A 506 -25.75 15.74 -1.57
CA ASN A 506 -24.87 16.47 -2.49
C ASN A 506 -23.37 16.13 -2.32
N ILE A 507 -23.01 15.29 -1.36
CA ILE A 507 -21.63 14.85 -1.12
C ILE A 507 -21.54 13.36 -1.48
N PRO A 508 -21.02 13.01 -2.67
CA PRO A 508 -20.72 11.63 -3.02
C PRO A 508 -19.82 11.00 -1.96
N ALA A 509 -20.05 9.71 -1.64
CA ALA A 509 -19.31 9.01 -0.60
C ALA A 509 -17.79 9.09 -0.81
N ASP A 510 -17.33 8.95 -2.07
CA ASP A 510 -15.91 9.04 -2.44
C ASP A 510 -15.31 10.44 -2.21
N LEU A 511 -16.10 11.51 -2.31
CA LEU A 511 -15.65 12.90 -2.06
C LEU A 511 -15.76 13.32 -0.59
N ARG A 512 -16.47 12.55 0.25
CA ARG A 512 -16.75 12.94 1.65
C ARG A 512 -15.49 13.34 2.40
N ARG A 513 -14.43 12.53 2.30
CA ARG A 513 -13.17 12.77 3.00
C ARG A 513 -12.57 14.12 2.64
N ILE A 514 -12.47 14.45 1.35
CA ILE A 514 -11.89 15.73 0.93
C ILE A 514 -12.84 16.91 1.19
N VAL A 515 -14.16 16.71 1.06
CA VAL A 515 -15.14 17.77 1.40
C VAL A 515 -15.01 18.17 2.87
N TYR A 516 -14.95 17.20 3.78
CA TYR A 516 -14.79 17.47 5.21
C TYR A 516 -13.42 18.10 5.50
N HIS A 517 -12.35 17.58 4.89
CA HIS A 517 -11.00 18.13 5.00
C HIS A 517 -10.98 19.62 4.64
N ILE A 518 -11.45 19.98 3.44
CA ILE A 518 -11.42 21.36 2.92
C ILE A 518 -12.33 22.27 3.74
N ALA A 519 -13.48 21.77 4.19
CA ALA A 519 -14.38 22.53 5.05
C ALA A 519 -13.71 22.92 6.38
N VAL A 520 -13.00 22.01 7.03
CA VAL A 520 -12.32 22.31 8.30
C VAL A 520 -11.05 23.13 8.08
N GLN A 521 -10.30 22.86 7.02
CA GLN A 521 -9.07 23.60 6.70
C GLN A 521 -9.33 25.07 6.40
N HIS A 522 -10.41 25.39 5.68
CA HIS A 522 -10.78 26.75 5.29
C HIS A 522 -11.96 27.34 6.09
N GLY A 523 -12.42 26.63 7.12
CA GLY A 523 -13.53 27.00 8.00
C GLY A 523 -13.07 27.41 9.39
N GLY A 524 -13.98 27.32 10.36
CA GLY A 524 -13.71 27.60 11.77
C GLY A 524 -14.44 26.64 12.71
N GLU A 525 -14.82 27.14 13.88
CA GLU A 525 -15.44 26.33 14.95
C GLU A 525 -16.72 25.60 14.49
N GLN A 526 -17.52 26.18 13.59
CA GLN A 526 -18.78 25.58 13.14
C GLN A 526 -18.57 24.34 12.26
N GLU A 527 -17.62 24.41 11.32
CA GLU A 527 -17.24 23.30 10.46
C GLU A 527 -16.58 22.19 11.30
N TYR A 528 -15.69 22.58 12.21
CA TYR A 528 -15.04 21.66 13.16
C TYR A 528 -16.07 20.90 14.02
N GLN A 529 -17.02 21.60 14.65
CA GLN A 529 -18.04 20.97 15.49
C GLN A 529 -18.97 20.05 14.70
N THR A 530 -19.23 20.38 13.42
CA THR A 530 -20.02 19.53 12.54
C THR A 530 -19.33 18.18 12.33
N VAL A 531 -18.05 18.17 11.95
CA VAL A 531 -17.32 16.90 11.75
C VAL A 531 -17.08 16.17 13.08
N GLN A 532 -16.87 16.88 14.19
CA GLN A 532 -16.72 16.26 15.51
C GLN A 532 -17.96 15.40 15.88
N LYS A 533 -19.16 15.93 15.67
CA LYS A 533 -20.41 15.19 15.93
C LYS A 533 -20.53 13.91 15.09
N ILE A 534 -20.01 13.93 13.87
CA ILE A 534 -19.98 12.76 12.97
C ILE A 534 -18.98 11.72 13.48
N ALA A 535 -17.80 12.15 13.96
CA ALA A 535 -16.83 11.23 14.57
C ALA A 535 -17.38 10.54 15.83
N GLU A 536 -18.18 11.25 16.61
CA GLU A 536 -18.86 10.75 17.82
C GLU A 536 -20.05 9.84 17.50
N ASN A 537 -20.81 10.15 16.43
CA ASN A 537 -22.02 9.42 16.03
C ASN A 537 -22.04 9.15 14.52
N PRO A 538 -21.20 8.23 14.02
CA PRO A 538 -21.05 7.98 12.60
C PRO A 538 -22.15 7.08 12.03
N ASN A 539 -22.58 7.37 10.80
CA ASN A 539 -23.48 6.49 10.04
C ASN A 539 -22.74 5.26 9.47
N SER A 540 -21.44 5.39 9.19
CA SER A 540 -20.60 4.31 8.67
C SER A 540 -19.16 4.42 9.20
N PRO A 541 -18.36 3.33 9.17
CA PRO A 541 -16.95 3.41 9.51
C PRO A 541 -16.17 4.42 8.64
N THR A 542 -16.53 4.56 7.36
CA THR A 542 -15.88 5.52 6.45
C THR A 542 -16.18 6.97 6.80
N SER A 543 -17.43 7.30 7.17
CA SER A 543 -17.78 8.65 7.59
C SER A 543 -17.09 9.03 8.91
N LYS A 544 -16.94 8.06 9.83
CA LYS A 544 -16.15 8.24 11.05
C LYS A 544 -14.71 8.61 10.74
N ILE A 545 -14.02 7.80 9.92
CA ILE A 545 -12.62 8.02 9.57
C ILE A 545 -12.45 9.37 8.85
N ALA A 546 -13.34 9.70 7.91
CA ALA A 546 -13.34 11.00 7.24
C ALA A 546 -13.44 12.17 8.22
N ALA A 547 -14.33 12.07 9.20
CA ALA A 547 -14.52 13.10 10.22
C ALA A 547 -13.31 13.22 11.18
N MET A 548 -12.77 12.10 11.67
CA MET A 548 -11.58 12.09 12.54
C MET A 548 -10.39 12.76 11.85
N LEU A 549 -10.13 12.41 10.59
CA LEU A 549 -9.08 13.03 9.80
C LEU A 549 -9.35 14.52 9.55
N ALA A 550 -10.58 14.91 9.22
CA ALA A 550 -10.92 16.31 8.97
C ALA A 550 -10.69 17.21 10.19
N MET A 551 -10.99 16.74 11.41
CA MET A 551 -10.74 17.48 12.67
C MET A 551 -9.27 17.94 12.82
N THR A 552 -8.34 17.20 12.21
CA THR A 552 -6.90 17.50 12.29
C THR A 552 -6.42 18.54 11.27
N GLN A 553 -7.27 18.93 10.32
CA GLN A 553 -6.89 19.80 9.18
C GLN A 553 -7.09 21.29 9.46
N THR A 554 -7.63 21.64 10.63
CA THR A 554 -7.84 23.03 11.04
C THR A 554 -6.53 23.82 11.08
N GLN A 555 -6.61 25.09 10.72
CA GLN A 555 -5.49 26.03 10.80
C GLN A 555 -5.55 26.89 12.09
N ASP A 556 -6.62 26.76 12.88
CA ASP A 556 -6.80 27.49 14.14
C ASP A 556 -6.06 26.79 15.29
N LYS A 557 -5.19 27.54 15.97
CA LYS A 557 -4.37 27.01 17.07
C LYS A 557 -5.20 26.51 18.25
N GLY A 558 -6.31 27.17 18.56
CA GLY A 558 -7.20 26.74 19.65
C GLY A 558 -7.90 25.43 19.33
N LEU A 559 -8.34 25.25 18.08
CA LEU A 559 -8.92 23.99 17.61
C LEU A 559 -7.88 22.86 17.55
N ILE A 560 -6.62 23.15 17.20
CA ILE A 560 -5.53 22.17 17.27
C ILE A 560 -5.38 21.64 18.70
N GLU A 561 -5.29 22.53 19.70
CA GLU A 561 -5.20 22.14 21.12
C GLU A 561 -6.44 21.35 21.57
N LYS A 562 -7.62 21.75 21.12
CA LYS A 562 -8.88 21.06 21.42
C LYS A 562 -8.87 19.61 20.89
N THR A 563 -8.41 19.40 19.66
CA THR A 563 -8.27 18.06 19.09
C THR A 563 -7.21 17.24 19.84
N LEU A 564 -6.06 17.83 20.20
CA LEU A 564 -5.02 17.13 20.97
C LEU A 564 -5.53 16.68 22.34
N ALA A 565 -6.28 17.54 23.05
CA ALA A 565 -6.92 17.17 24.31
C ALA A 565 -7.95 16.05 24.12
N TYR A 566 -8.76 16.12 23.05
CA TYR A 566 -9.76 15.10 22.73
C TYR A 566 -9.13 13.71 22.49
N ILE A 567 -7.96 13.65 21.84
CA ILE A 567 -7.23 12.40 21.62
C ILE A 567 -6.86 11.72 22.94
N GLU A 568 -6.50 12.49 23.97
CA GLU A 568 -6.08 11.95 25.27
C GLU A 568 -7.22 11.21 25.98
N THR A 569 -8.45 11.72 25.91
CA THR A 569 -9.57 11.31 26.76
C THR A 569 -10.71 10.58 26.06
N ASP A 570 -11.10 10.98 24.85
CA ASP A 570 -12.41 10.65 24.27
C ASP A 570 -12.34 9.75 23.02
N VAL A 571 -11.12 9.51 22.50
CA VAL A 571 -10.88 8.68 21.32
C VAL A 571 -10.66 7.22 21.75
N LYS A 572 -11.16 6.22 21.01
CA LYS A 572 -10.83 4.81 21.27
C LYS A 572 -9.39 4.50 20.85
N ASN A 573 -8.74 3.52 21.49
CA ASN A 573 -7.35 3.18 21.17
C ASN A 573 -7.12 2.85 19.68
N GLN A 574 -8.03 2.08 19.07
CA GLN A 574 -7.98 1.74 17.64
C GLN A 574 -8.10 2.95 16.69
N ASP A 575 -8.56 4.12 17.19
CA ASP A 575 -8.81 5.32 16.37
C ASP A 575 -7.73 6.39 16.52
N VAL A 576 -6.87 6.31 17.55
CA VAL A 576 -5.84 7.33 17.87
C VAL A 576 -4.88 7.55 16.70
N GLU A 577 -4.52 6.47 15.99
CA GLU A 577 -3.62 6.53 14.82
C GLU A 577 -4.13 7.49 13.73
N TYR A 578 -5.44 7.54 13.49
CA TYR A 578 -6.02 8.40 12.46
C TYR A 578 -5.79 9.88 12.76
N TYR A 579 -5.82 10.28 14.03
CA TYR A 579 -5.60 11.66 14.41
C TYR A 579 -4.14 12.09 14.25
N PHE A 580 -3.19 11.25 14.68
CA PHE A 580 -1.77 11.56 14.51
C PHE A 580 -1.37 11.56 13.03
N ASN A 581 -1.84 10.56 12.26
CA ASN A 581 -1.65 10.55 10.80
C ASN A 581 -2.25 11.79 10.14
N GLY A 582 -3.44 12.22 10.54
CA GLY A 582 -4.07 13.44 10.05
C GLY A 582 -3.25 14.71 10.36
N PHE A 583 -2.73 14.84 11.58
CA PHE A 583 -1.88 15.95 11.96
C PHE A 583 -0.55 15.97 11.23
N SER A 584 0.03 14.81 10.91
CA SER A 584 1.26 14.73 10.12
C SER A 584 1.10 15.43 8.77
N CYS A 585 -0.08 15.37 8.15
CA CYS A 585 -0.38 16.04 6.89
C CYS A 585 -0.68 17.55 7.02
N ASN A 586 -0.83 18.09 8.23
CA ASN A 586 -1.15 19.50 8.45
C ASN A 586 0.11 20.28 8.85
N TYR A 587 0.65 21.09 7.93
CA TYR A 587 1.86 21.89 8.17
C TYR A 587 1.75 22.85 9.37
N ALA A 588 0.55 23.33 9.70
CA ALA A 588 0.33 24.20 10.86
C ALA A 588 0.32 23.46 12.20
N ALA A 589 0.13 22.12 12.19
CA ALA A 589 -0.10 21.33 13.40
C ALA A 589 0.95 20.22 13.64
N ARG A 590 1.62 19.70 12.61
CA ARG A 590 2.52 18.53 12.72
C ARG A 590 3.57 18.64 13.82
N ARG A 591 4.24 19.80 13.93
CA ARG A 591 5.24 20.06 14.99
C ARG A 591 4.59 20.05 16.38
N ARG A 592 3.44 20.70 16.53
CA ARG A 592 2.72 20.78 17.80
C ARG A 592 2.18 19.42 18.25
N ALA A 593 1.71 18.58 17.33
CA ALA A 593 1.26 17.23 17.61
C ALA A 593 2.40 16.33 18.10
N ALA A 594 3.60 16.44 17.50
CA ALA A 594 4.78 15.74 17.96
C ALA A 594 5.19 16.18 19.38
N GLU A 595 5.21 17.49 19.65
CA GLU A 595 5.47 18.01 21.01
C GLU A 595 4.46 17.49 22.03
N PHE A 596 3.17 17.45 21.68
CA PHE A 596 2.11 16.93 22.54
C PHE A 596 2.32 15.45 22.87
N PHE A 597 2.64 14.64 21.86
CA PHE A 597 2.96 13.24 22.07
C PHE A 597 4.19 13.06 22.96
N GLN A 598 5.27 13.82 22.73
CA GLN A 598 6.47 13.77 23.55
C GLN A 598 6.19 14.12 25.02
N GLN A 599 5.39 15.17 25.27
CA GLN A 599 4.98 15.61 26.62
C GLN A 599 4.11 14.57 27.34
N ASN A 600 3.28 13.83 26.60
CA ASN A 600 2.34 12.86 27.16
C ASN A 600 2.76 11.39 26.92
N TYR A 601 3.99 11.15 26.51
CA TYR A 601 4.46 9.84 26.07
C TYR A 601 4.19 8.72 27.07
N HIS A 602 4.44 8.97 28.37
CA HIS A 602 4.18 8.00 29.43
C HIS A 602 2.71 7.56 29.50
N LYS A 603 1.77 8.50 29.32
CA LYS A 603 0.33 8.21 29.30
C LYS A 603 -0.05 7.34 28.10
N PHE A 604 0.53 7.63 26.94
CA PHE A 604 0.29 6.82 25.74
C PHE A 604 0.89 5.41 25.89
N VAL A 605 2.09 5.26 26.43
CA VAL A 605 2.67 3.93 26.69
C VAL A 605 1.80 3.12 27.65
N GLU A 606 1.32 3.73 28.74
CA GLU A 606 0.42 3.09 29.70
C GLU A 606 -0.92 2.70 29.04
N ARG A 607 -1.52 3.63 28.29
CA ARG A 607 -2.80 3.45 27.60
C ARG A 607 -2.77 2.30 26.57
N PHE A 608 -1.62 2.02 25.98
CA PHE A 608 -1.44 1.00 24.95
C PHE A 608 -0.64 -0.22 25.43
N GLU A 609 -0.45 -0.43 26.74
CA GLU A 609 0.44 -1.47 27.26
C GLU A 609 0.15 -2.89 26.72
N GLY A 610 -1.13 -3.21 26.51
CA GLY A 610 -1.61 -4.49 25.98
C GLY A 610 -2.12 -4.46 24.54
N ASN A 611 -1.86 -3.38 23.79
CA ASN A 611 -2.43 -3.17 22.45
C ASN A 611 -1.32 -3.19 21.37
N PHE A 612 -1.64 -3.77 20.20
CA PHE A 612 -0.67 -3.92 19.11
C PHE A 612 -0.47 -2.68 18.24
N SER A 613 -1.35 -1.68 18.32
CA SER A 613 -1.38 -0.51 17.42
C SER A 613 -0.42 0.61 17.79
N PHE A 614 0.19 0.59 18.98
CA PHE A 614 1.13 1.63 19.41
C PHE A 614 2.31 1.83 18.43
N ARG A 615 2.73 0.73 17.78
CA ARG A 615 3.79 0.76 16.77
C ARG A 615 3.46 1.64 15.55
N TYR A 616 2.19 1.85 15.25
CA TYR A 616 1.75 2.70 14.13
C TYR A 616 1.67 4.19 14.51
N ILE A 617 1.58 4.50 15.80
CA ILE A 617 1.50 5.89 16.28
C ILE A 617 2.84 6.60 16.10
N VAL A 618 3.97 5.93 16.38
CA VAL A 618 5.30 6.56 16.34
C VAL A 618 5.64 7.04 14.91
N PRO A 619 5.57 6.19 13.86
CA PRO A 619 5.78 6.66 12.48
C PRO A 619 4.78 7.74 12.07
N GLY A 620 3.51 7.56 12.44
CA GLY A 620 2.43 8.51 12.12
C GLY A 620 2.63 9.94 12.65
N ILE A 621 3.55 10.13 13.60
CA ILE A 621 3.88 11.45 14.15
C ILE A 621 5.16 12.01 13.54
N PHE A 622 6.20 11.17 13.41
CA PHE A 622 7.56 11.63 13.16
C PHE A 622 8.01 11.51 11.71
N ASP A 623 7.38 10.64 10.90
CA ASP A 623 7.84 10.35 9.52
C ASP A 623 7.73 11.54 8.57
N SER A 624 6.97 12.57 8.92
CA SER A 624 6.79 13.77 8.10
C SER A 624 7.89 14.84 8.27
N PHE A 625 8.86 14.64 9.17
CA PHE A 625 9.95 15.59 9.40
C PHE A 625 11.14 15.33 8.46
N SER A 626 11.74 16.42 7.98
CA SER A 626 12.71 16.37 6.87
C SER A 626 14.03 17.12 7.16
N THR A 627 14.36 17.34 8.43
CA THR A 627 15.62 17.99 8.82
C THR A 627 16.50 17.14 9.74
N ASN A 628 17.82 17.31 9.62
CA ASN A 628 18.81 16.59 10.45
C ASN A 628 18.61 16.91 11.93
N LYS A 629 18.12 18.12 12.22
CA LYS A 629 17.80 18.56 13.56
C LYS A 629 16.63 17.75 14.13
N ASP A 630 15.55 17.61 13.36
CA ASP A 630 14.38 16.83 13.80
C ASP A 630 14.78 15.36 14.05
N ALA A 631 15.59 14.77 13.17
CA ALA A 631 16.11 13.42 13.34
C ALA A 631 16.90 13.26 14.65
N GLN A 632 17.82 14.20 14.94
CA GLN A 632 18.58 14.21 16.20
C GLN A 632 17.70 14.38 17.44
N GLU A 633 16.67 15.23 17.37
CA GLU A 633 15.73 15.44 18.47
C GLU A 633 14.89 14.20 18.75
N ILE A 634 14.51 13.45 17.71
CA ILE A 634 13.82 12.16 17.84
C ILE A 634 14.74 11.11 18.50
N GLU A 635 15.98 10.99 18.03
CA GLU A 635 16.96 10.07 18.62
C GLU A 635 17.23 10.38 20.10
N GLU A 636 17.47 11.65 20.42
CA GLU A 636 17.66 12.10 21.80
C GLU A 636 16.43 11.79 22.66
N PHE A 637 15.22 12.02 22.13
CA PHE A 637 13.99 11.73 22.85
C PHE A 637 13.87 10.23 23.18
N PHE A 638 14.20 9.32 22.27
CA PHE A 638 14.02 7.87 22.50
C PHE A 638 15.22 7.17 23.15
N ARG A 639 16.38 7.82 23.26
CA ARG A 639 17.64 7.22 23.78
C ARG A 639 17.47 6.41 25.07
N ASP A 640 16.74 6.96 26.04
CA ASP A 640 16.59 6.36 27.39
C ASP A 640 15.21 5.70 27.59
N LYS A 641 14.45 5.44 26.52
CA LYS A 641 13.09 4.87 26.57
C LYS A 641 13.08 3.40 26.17
N ASP A 642 12.17 2.61 26.74
CA ASP A 642 11.95 1.22 26.31
C ASP A 642 11.18 1.21 24.97
N VAL A 643 11.93 0.99 23.89
CA VAL A 643 11.39 0.83 22.54
C VAL A 643 11.16 -0.62 22.14
N SER A 644 11.36 -1.60 23.04
CA SER A 644 11.39 -3.03 22.67
C SER A 644 10.11 -3.56 22.00
N LYS A 645 8.96 -2.92 22.26
CA LYS A 645 7.66 -3.26 21.66
C LYS A 645 7.46 -2.70 20.24
N PHE A 646 8.24 -1.70 19.83
CA PHE A 646 8.09 -1.00 18.56
C PHE A 646 9.44 -0.62 17.94
N ASN A 647 10.52 -1.34 18.30
CA ASN A 647 11.88 -0.98 17.95
C ASN A 647 12.08 -0.93 16.43
N MET A 648 11.47 -1.88 15.70
CA MET A 648 11.50 -1.89 14.24
C MET A 648 10.80 -0.66 13.65
N ALA A 649 9.60 -0.34 14.13
CA ALA A 649 8.86 0.85 13.68
C ALA A 649 9.60 2.16 14.04
N TYR A 650 10.23 2.22 15.21
CA TYR A 650 11.07 3.35 15.63
C TYR A 650 12.32 3.50 14.75
N ALA A 651 13.02 2.40 14.47
CA ALA A 651 14.18 2.41 13.59
C ALA A 651 13.81 2.86 12.18
N GLN A 652 12.68 2.36 11.65
CA GLN A 652 12.13 2.79 10.36
C GLN A 652 11.79 4.28 10.34
N ALA A 653 11.13 4.81 11.39
CA ALA A 653 10.75 6.21 11.48
C ALA A 653 11.95 7.16 11.61
N SER A 654 12.92 6.79 12.45
CA SER A 654 14.16 7.57 12.64
C SER A 654 14.93 7.64 11.32
N ILE A 655 15.07 6.50 10.62
CA ILE A 655 15.72 6.43 9.31
C ILE A 655 14.93 7.20 8.25
N SER A 656 13.59 7.14 8.25
CA SER A 656 12.76 7.95 7.34
C SER A 656 13.08 9.44 7.51
N CYS A 657 13.18 9.96 8.73
CA CYS A 657 13.52 11.37 8.96
C CYS A 657 14.94 11.74 8.43
N PHE A 658 15.93 10.86 8.64
CA PHE A 658 17.27 11.04 8.05
C PHE A 658 17.25 10.97 6.53
N LEU A 659 16.48 10.06 5.94
CA LEU A 659 16.35 9.89 4.49
C LEU A 659 15.70 11.11 3.84
N LEU A 660 14.63 11.65 4.44
CA LEU A 660 14.01 12.88 3.96
C LEU A 660 14.99 14.05 4.05
N THR A 661 15.90 14.05 5.03
CA THR A 661 16.95 15.06 5.12
C THR A 661 18.07 14.88 4.09
N ALA A 662 18.53 13.66 3.85
CA ALA A 662 19.53 13.37 2.81
C ALA A 662 18.98 13.73 1.42
N THR A 663 17.72 13.38 1.19
CA THR A 663 16.93 13.75 0.01
C THR A 663 16.84 15.28 -0.13
N HIS A 664 16.59 16.00 0.97
CA HIS A 664 16.60 17.46 1.02
C HIS A 664 17.96 18.07 0.62
N LEU A 665 19.08 17.47 1.06
CA LEU A 665 20.43 17.92 0.71
C LEU A 665 20.76 17.69 -0.78
N VAL A 666 20.42 16.53 -1.33
CA VAL A 666 20.56 16.23 -2.76
C VAL A 666 19.75 17.22 -3.60
N PHE A 667 18.51 17.51 -3.19
CA PHE A 667 17.64 18.46 -3.87
C PHE A 667 18.12 19.92 -3.81
N ILE A 668 18.65 20.40 -2.68
CA ILE A 668 19.21 21.75 -2.58
C ILE A 668 20.44 21.91 -3.48
N ILE A 669 21.28 20.87 -3.59
CA ILE A 669 22.46 20.89 -4.45
C ILE A 669 22.03 20.97 -5.92
N ASP A 670 21.03 20.20 -6.35
CA ASP A 670 20.50 20.23 -7.71
C ASP A 670 19.83 21.57 -8.05
N ALA A 671 19.01 22.12 -7.14
CA ALA A 671 18.32 23.40 -7.35
C ALA A 671 19.28 24.61 -7.43
N ARG A 672 20.41 24.56 -6.72
CA ARG A 672 21.43 25.64 -6.76
C ARG A 672 22.32 25.58 -8.01
N ASN A 673 22.41 24.42 -8.65
CA ASN A 673 23.24 24.20 -9.84
C ASN A 673 22.49 24.40 -11.17
N TYR A 674 21.20 24.80 -11.13
CA TYR A 674 20.43 25.13 -12.33
C TYR A 674 20.62 26.61 -12.72
N PRO A 675 21.09 26.93 -13.94
CA PRO A 675 21.13 28.31 -14.43
C PRO A 675 19.70 28.85 -14.59
N ARG A 676 19.47 30.08 -14.12
CA ARG A 676 18.21 30.84 -14.25
C ARG A 676 17.96 31.31 -15.69
N GLU A 677 17.86 30.39 -16.63
CA GLU A 677 17.50 30.70 -18.01
C GLU A 677 16.33 29.82 -18.45
N CYS A 678 15.13 30.13 -17.93
CA CYS A 678 13.85 29.86 -18.60
C CYS A 678 12.73 30.58 -17.83
N GLN A 679 12.73 31.92 -17.89
CA GLN A 679 11.53 32.73 -17.76
C GLN A 679 11.39 33.52 -19.07
N MET A 680 10.71 32.91 -20.05
CA MET A 680 9.94 33.54 -21.14
C MET A 680 9.77 32.52 -22.28
N ALA A 681 8.65 31.80 -22.27
CA ALA A 681 7.92 31.31 -23.44
C ALA A 681 6.48 30.99 -23.04
#